data_AF-F2E876-F1
#
_entry.id   AF-F2E876-F1
#
_cell.length_a   1.000
_cell.length_b   1.000
_cell.length_c   1.000
_cell.angle_alpha   90.00
_cell.angle_beta   90.00
_cell.angle_gamma   90.00
#
_symmetry.space_group_name_H-M   'P 1'
#
loop_
_entity.id
_entity.type
_entity.pdbx_description
1 polymer ?
#
loop_
_entity_poly.entity_id
_entity_poly.type
_entity_poly.pdbx_seq_one_letter_code
_entity_poly.pdbx_strand_id
1 'polypeptide(L)'
;AEPRPRAMPSIRALMRLAAPRPPRADAVAEESPPSSSSSASKPAGAGRRSVPPQQQQQPQGRAYPLRDFPGSEAAALCGAFRDNARWLLARWGPVGASPGPAARRAFLSDDRTGALVPVVAVEVLAASSPAPLCDLCRCAGWSHHWVSKRSYHFIIPADADWDRHFGTDALLGRNDHLLHGLIHCNGFGHLVALRGRDGGSAFLSGHDIMDIWDRLCSALRVRAVSLVDFSRKQSMDLRLLLGVANGETWFTRWGYCLARRCFNMSTSTYATALESLASLHVDHLRSRHVRRVVTIYRRLSNKPLMTVREFLRCLLDWKRHEAPLTPPPVKPCSRLPFLLPKPCTMKRSPPCKRFEDVVERLNCRFSKKRLVNAAEVVVEKLLEHGNDAEMTRQAVRDAARVEIGDTGLLDFVIKSVGDTVVGNHVVRRLHNTATRVLEFSLEELEEPVQMDVEVQNTRPAAQWPSAVDVERDLRAVYRAMVEALSDAAQAVLDCKHWVKCWGLGDESDDQLRFLVEWRPQPWEAAELTRPLPSGEIIVVPVHTSIGELIIQAEHALRDTYCFFEEFQAETLDGITGEKWDPVVLGGAESGDTIGVHGHGADMETGLRCQGGLDTWEVRCVCGAQDDDGERMVACDACDVWHHTRCVGIADSEAVPPLFLCILCGGALLAAGPILEEALTLAK
;
A
#
# COMPACT_ATOMS: atom_id res chain seq x y z
N ALA A 1 38.28 19.21 -22.43
CA ALA A 1 36.89 19.49 -22.85
C ALA A 1 36.01 18.41 -22.23
N GLU A 2 35.53 18.68 -21.01
CA GLU A 2 34.72 17.73 -20.23
C GLU A 2 33.24 17.78 -20.66
N PRO A 3 32.51 16.65 -20.61
CA PRO A 3 31.11 16.60 -21.01
C PRO A 3 30.23 17.22 -19.91
N ARG A 4 29.45 18.24 -20.28
CA ARG A 4 28.41 18.85 -19.41
C ARG A 4 27.37 17.80 -18.98
N PRO A 5 26.88 17.82 -17.74
CA PRO A 5 25.80 16.94 -17.31
C PRO A 5 24.50 17.28 -18.07
N ARG A 6 23.83 16.23 -18.57
CA ARG A 6 22.55 16.36 -19.29
C ARG A 6 21.47 16.90 -18.35
N ALA A 7 20.81 17.97 -18.78
CA ALA A 7 19.65 18.55 -18.10
C ALA A 7 18.51 17.54 -17.94
N MET A 8 17.79 17.65 -16.82
CA MET A 8 16.54 16.92 -16.54
C MET A 8 15.51 17.15 -17.65
N PRO A 9 14.74 16.13 -18.08
CA PRO A 9 13.67 16.31 -19.05
C PRO A 9 12.51 17.12 -18.45
N SER A 10 11.98 18.06 -19.23
CA SER A 10 10.79 18.86 -18.93
C SER A 10 9.57 17.99 -18.54
N ILE A 11 8.74 18.50 -17.62
CA ILE A 11 7.46 17.94 -17.17
C ILE A 11 6.55 17.53 -18.35
N ARG A 12 6.68 18.18 -19.50
CA ARG A 12 5.96 17.86 -20.74
C ARG A 12 6.28 16.47 -21.31
N ALA A 13 7.46 15.91 -21.00
CA ALA A 13 7.87 14.56 -21.40
C ALA A 13 7.24 13.46 -20.53
N LEU A 14 6.88 13.76 -19.27
CA LEU A 14 6.21 12.82 -18.37
C LEU A 14 4.72 12.65 -18.72
N MET A 15 4.08 13.71 -19.23
CA MET A 15 2.66 13.71 -19.60
C MET A 15 2.33 12.86 -20.85
N ARG A 16 3.27 12.67 -21.79
CA ARG A 16 3.01 11.94 -23.05
C ARG A 16 2.98 10.41 -22.92
N LEU A 17 3.46 9.85 -21.80
CA LEU A 17 3.51 8.40 -21.58
C LEU A 17 2.30 7.83 -20.84
N ALA A 18 1.37 8.69 -20.36
CA ALA A 18 0.32 8.28 -19.43
C ALA A 18 -1.13 8.53 -19.91
N ALA A 19 -1.36 9.02 -21.13
CA ALA A 19 -2.71 9.31 -21.62
C ALA A 19 -3.31 8.12 -22.41
N PRO A 20 -4.40 7.49 -21.95
CA PRO A 20 -5.23 6.66 -22.82
C PRO A 20 -6.04 7.57 -23.76
N ARG A 21 -6.10 7.22 -25.05
CA ARG A 21 -6.89 7.94 -26.06
C ARG A 21 -8.40 7.81 -25.75
N PRO A 22 -9.18 8.90 -25.78
CA PRO A 22 -10.63 8.81 -25.69
C PRO A 22 -11.24 8.29 -27.00
N PRO A 23 -12.39 7.59 -26.96
CA PRO A 23 -13.10 7.16 -28.16
C PRO A 23 -13.75 8.37 -28.85
N ARG A 24 -13.72 8.36 -30.19
CA ARG A 24 -14.43 9.33 -31.04
C ARG A 24 -15.94 9.16 -30.85
N ALA A 25 -16.63 10.24 -30.49
CA ALA A 25 -18.08 10.34 -30.55
C ALA A 25 -18.45 11.12 -31.82
N ASP A 26 -19.21 10.47 -32.71
CA ASP A 26 -19.73 11.06 -33.93
C ASP A 26 -20.84 12.07 -33.60
N ALA A 27 -20.78 13.20 -34.31
CA ALA A 27 -21.71 14.30 -34.21
C ALA A 27 -23.07 13.95 -34.83
N VAL A 28 -24.15 14.22 -34.10
CA VAL A 28 -25.50 14.34 -34.68
C VAL A 28 -26.06 15.68 -34.19
N ALA A 29 -26.39 16.53 -35.15
CA ALA A 29 -27.06 17.80 -35.00
C ALA A 29 -28.58 17.60 -34.95
N GLU A 30 -29.28 18.36 -34.10
CA GLU A 30 -30.70 18.72 -34.24
C GLU A 30 -30.99 19.83 -33.20
N GLU A 31 -31.07 21.08 -33.64
CA GLU A 31 -32.29 21.85 -33.94
C GLU A 31 -33.15 22.22 -32.69
N SER A 32 -33.28 23.53 -32.49
CA SER A 32 -34.13 24.17 -31.49
C SER A 32 -35.43 24.68 -32.12
N PRO A 33 -36.57 24.60 -31.41
CA PRO A 33 -37.63 25.60 -31.56
C PRO A 33 -38.17 26.12 -30.20
N PRO A 34 -39.00 27.18 -30.19
CA PRO A 34 -38.85 28.26 -29.23
C PRO A 34 -39.92 28.38 -28.14
N SER A 35 -39.64 29.36 -27.29
CA SER A 35 -40.47 30.01 -26.26
C SER A 35 -41.98 30.06 -26.49
N SER A 36 -42.73 29.80 -25.42
CA SER A 36 -44.03 30.44 -25.21
C SER A 36 -44.28 30.71 -23.73
N SER A 37 -44.74 31.94 -23.48
CA SER A 37 -45.19 32.48 -22.21
C SER A 37 -46.63 32.04 -21.91
N SER A 38 -46.96 31.83 -20.64
CA SER A 38 -48.29 32.17 -20.13
C SER A 38 -48.37 32.18 -18.60
N SER A 39 -49.27 33.02 -18.16
CA SER A 39 -49.56 33.59 -16.86
C SER A 39 -50.23 32.66 -15.83
N ALA A 40 -49.82 32.87 -14.57
CA ALA A 40 -50.60 32.94 -13.34
C ALA A 40 -52.00 32.30 -13.23
N SER A 41 -52.19 31.47 -12.20
CA SER A 41 -53.41 31.52 -11.35
C SER A 41 -53.17 30.84 -10.00
N LYS A 42 -53.49 31.57 -8.90
CA LYS A 42 -53.69 31.03 -7.55
C LYS A 42 -55.06 30.33 -7.45
N PRO A 43 -55.24 29.45 -6.45
CA PRO A 43 -56.26 29.77 -5.45
C PRO A 43 -55.81 29.53 -4.01
N ALA A 44 -56.43 30.30 -3.12
CA ALA A 44 -56.34 30.19 -1.67
C ALA A 44 -57.22 29.05 -1.14
N GLY A 45 -56.74 28.36 -0.10
CA GLY A 45 -57.50 27.38 0.66
C GLY A 45 -57.05 27.40 2.12
N ALA A 46 -57.99 27.59 3.03
CA ALA A 46 -57.79 27.98 4.42
C ALA A 46 -57.40 26.82 5.37
N GLY A 47 -56.57 27.17 6.36
CA GLY A 47 -56.81 26.84 7.77
C GLY A 47 -56.52 25.41 8.27
N ARG A 48 -55.42 25.27 9.03
CA ARG A 48 -55.45 24.63 10.35
C ARG A 48 -54.22 25.02 11.17
N ARG A 49 -54.46 25.63 12.33
CA ARG A 49 -53.47 25.89 13.38
C ARG A 49 -52.95 24.54 13.92
N SER A 50 -51.65 24.32 13.84
CA SER A 50 -50.93 23.35 14.66
C SER A 50 -49.84 24.07 15.46
N VAL A 51 -49.75 23.66 16.72
CA VAL A 51 -48.86 24.14 17.79
C VAL A 51 -47.38 24.06 17.34
N PRO A 52 -46.51 25.04 17.66
CA PRO A 52 -45.12 24.98 17.21
C PRO A 52 -44.39 23.87 17.97
N PRO A 53 -43.65 22.97 17.28
CA PRO A 53 -42.68 22.14 17.96
C PRO A 53 -41.53 23.05 18.43
N GLN A 54 -41.01 22.75 19.62
CA GLN A 54 -39.85 23.40 20.21
C GLN A 54 -38.77 23.64 19.15
N GLN A 55 -38.34 24.90 19.03
CA GLN A 55 -37.16 25.27 18.26
C GLN A 55 -35.96 24.50 18.83
N GLN A 56 -35.62 23.37 18.20
CA GLN A 56 -34.23 22.92 18.19
C GLN A 56 -33.44 24.10 17.63
N GLN A 57 -32.59 24.69 18.46
CA GLN A 57 -31.68 25.76 18.03
C GLN A 57 -30.97 25.26 16.76
N GLN A 58 -31.24 25.93 15.62
CA GLN A 58 -30.55 25.63 14.38
C GLN A 58 -29.04 25.73 14.62
N PRO A 59 -28.24 24.77 14.14
CA PRO A 59 -26.80 24.86 14.24
C PRO A 59 -26.35 26.19 13.63
N GLN A 60 -25.65 27.02 14.40
CA GLN A 60 -25.00 28.20 13.85
C GLN A 60 -23.86 27.72 12.93
N GLY A 61 -24.14 27.59 11.64
CA GLY A 61 -23.18 27.16 10.61
C GLY A 61 -23.83 26.76 9.29
N ARG A 62 -23.13 26.99 8.18
CA ARG A 62 -23.57 26.57 6.84
C ARG A 62 -23.54 25.04 6.74
N ALA A 63 -24.59 24.46 6.15
CA ALA A 63 -24.69 23.03 5.88
C ALA A 63 -24.50 22.75 4.38
N TYR A 64 -23.83 21.64 4.06
CA TYR A 64 -23.58 21.17 2.71
C TYR A 64 -24.06 19.73 2.57
N PRO A 65 -24.65 19.32 1.43
CA PRO A 65 -24.86 17.91 1.15
C PRO A 65 -23.51 17.18 1.15
N LEU A 66 -23.39 16.04 1.84
CA LEU A 66 -22.14 15.29 1.93
C LEU A 66 -21.58 14.92 0.55
N ARG A 67 -22.47 14.69 -0.42
CA ARG A 67 -22.11 14.36 -1.81
C ARG A 67 -21.78 15.56 -2.69
N ASP A 68 -22.00 16.78 -2.22
CA ASP A 68 -21.70 18.00 -2.96
C ASP A 68 -20.64 18.86 -2.27
N PHE A 69 -20.21 18.52 -1.05
CA PHE A 69 -19.20 19.29 -0.32
C PHE A 69 -17.89 19.48 -1.11
N PRO A 70 -17.30 20.71 -1.13
CA PRO A 70 -17.70 21.96 -0.45
C PRO A 70 -18.69 22.87 -1.21
N GLY A 71 -19.43 22.30 -2.16
CA GLY A 71 -20.44 22.95 -2.98
C GLY A 71 -19.93 23.32 -4.38
N SER A 72 -20.83 23.45 -5.34
CA SER A 72 -20.52 23.86 -6.72
C SER A 72 -19.83 25.23 -6.81
N GLU A 73 -20.19 26.18 -5.93
CA GLU A 73 -19.54 27.50 -5.85
C GLU A 73 -18.04 27.38 -5.53
N ALA A 74 -17.68 26.46 -4.63
CA ALA A 74 -16.29 26.22 -4.27
C ALA A 74 -15.55 25.46 -5.37
N ALA A 75 -16.23 24.56 -6.08
CA ALA A 75 -15.67 23.86 -7.23
C ALA A 75 -15.34 24.81 -8.41
N ALA A 76 -16.06 25.94 -8.52
CA ALA A 76 -15.82 26.97 -9.53
C ALA A 76 -14.66 27.93 -9.17
N LEU A 77 -13.97 27.73 -8.05
CA LEU A 77 -12.84 28.56 -7.67
C LEU A 77 -11.64 28.29 -8.56
N CYS A 78 -11.08 29.39 -9.07
CA CYS A 78 -9.94 29.38 -9.99
C CYS A 78 -8.68 30.01 -9.38
N GLY A 79 -8.76 30.56 -8.16
CA GLY A 79 -7.66 31.23 -7.49
C GLY A 79 -6.61 30.28 -6.90
N ALA A 80 -5.57 30.85 -6.30
CA ALA A 80 -4.59 30.10 -5.51
C ALA A 80 -5.22 29.56 -4.22
N PHE A 81 -4.61 28.52 -3.64
CA PHE A 81 -5.11 27.89 -2.41
C PHE A 81 -5.38 28.88 -1.29
N ARG A 82 -4.45 29.83 -1.04
CA ARG A 82 -4.59 30.85 0.01
C ARG A 82 -5.87 31.67 -0.11
N ASP A 83 -6.27 32.01 -1.33
CA ASP A 83 -7.44 32.86 -1.60
C ASP A 83 -8.72 32.03 -1.50
N ASN A 84 -8.70 30.81 -2.08
CA ASN A 84 -9.82 29.87 -2.02
C ASN A 84 -10.13 29.43 -0.58
N ALA A 85 -9.10 29.18 0.23
CA ALA A 85 -9.25 28.81 1.63
C ALA A 85 -9.93 29.93 2.42
N ARG A 86 -9.46 31.18 2.30
CA ARG A 86 -10.09 32.35 2.96
C ARG A 86 -11.54 32.52 2.52
N TRP A 87 -11.80 32.40 1.22
CA TRP A 87 -13.15 32.51 0.65
C TRP A 87 -14.11 31.47 1.22
N LEU A 88 -13.65 30.22 1.34
CA LEU A 88 -14.46 29.11 1.87
C LEU A 88 -14.71 29.33 3.36
N LEU A 89 -13.66 29.59 4.12
CA LEU A 89 -13.72 29.80 5.56
C LEU A 89 -14.60 31.01 5.90
N ALA A 90 -14.65 32.07 5.08
CA ALA A 90 -15.49 33.25 5.34
C ALA A 90 -16.99 32.94 5.38
N ARG A 91 -17.40 31.79 4.83
CA ARG A 91 -18.79 31.33 4.80
C ARG A 91 -19.14 30.38 5.95
N TRP A 92 -18.14 29.97 6.74
CA TRP A 92 -18.31 29.04 7.84
C TRP A 92 -18.56 29.81 9.15
N GLY A 93 -19.29 29.19 10.08
CA GLY A 93 -19.59 29.81 11.37
C GLY A 93 -18.36 29.75 12.30
N PRO A 94 -18.14 30.74 13.18
CA PRO A 94 -17.05 30.69 14.15
C PRO A 94 -17.24 29.55 15.17
N VAL A 95 -16.15 28.95 15.65
CA VAL A 95 -16.16 27.93 16.70
C VAL A 95 -15.73 28.55 18.03
N GLY A 96 -16.73 28.90 18.85
CA GLY A 96 -16.50 29.46 20.20
C GLY A 96 -15.82 30.83 20.21
N ALA A 97 -15.78 31.44 21.39
CA ALA A 97 -15.10 32.71 21.65
C ALA A 97 -13.92 32.50 22.62
N SER A 98 -13.15 31.42 22.42
CA SER A 98 -12.01 31.07 23.29
C SER A 98 -10.71 31.70 22.79
N PRO A 99 -9.75 31.99 23.68
CA PRO A 99 -8.37 32.25 23.29
C PRO A 99 -7.79 31.00 22.64
N GLY A 100 -7.33 31.13 21.40
CA GLY A 100 -6.79 30.02 20.61
C GLY A 100 -6.81 30.33 19.10
N PRO A 101 -6.25 29.43 18.26
CA PRO A 101 -6.26 29.60 16.81
C PRO A 101 -7.68 29.73 16.26
N ALA A 102 -7.84 30.56 15.23
CA ALA A 102 -9.16 30.88 14.67
C ALA A 102 -9.78 29.65 14.04
N ALA A 103 -10.87 29.15 14.62
CA ALA A 103 -11.58 27.98 14.13
C ALA A 103 -12.94 28.34 13.57
N ARG A 104 -13.30 27.68 12.45
CA ARG A 104 -14.59 27.83 11.78
C ARG A 104 -15.18 26.46 11.52
N ARG A 105 -16.51 26.37 11.52
CA ARG A 105 -17.27 25.13 11.39
C ARG A 105 -18.35 25.23 10.33
N ALA A 106 -18.47 24.15 9.58
CA ALA A 106 -19.59 23.84 8.72
C ALA A 106 -20.14 22.45 9.06
N PHE A 107 -21.26 22.09 8.45
CA PHE A 107 -21.90 20.80 8.64
C PHE A 107 -22.10 20.09 7.30
N LEU A 108 -22.01 18.76 7.29
CA LEU A 108 -22.33 17.91 6.15
C LEU A 108 -23.60 17.14 6.46
N SER A 109 -24.60 17.22 5.58
CA SER A 109 -25.81 16.42 5.69
C SER A 109 -25.66 15.15 4.86
N ASP A 110 -25.80 13.99 5.50
CA ASP A 110 -25.91 12.71 4.81
C ASP A 110 -27.37 12.29 4.68
N ASP A 111 -27.94 12.45 3.49
CA ASP A 111 -29.34 12.11 3.22
C ASP A 111 -29.65 10.62 3.46
N ARG A 112 -28.63 9.74 3.43
CA ARG A 112 -28.83 8.30 3.63
C ARG A 112 -29.01 7.93 5.10
N THR A 113 -28.27 8.58 5.99
CA THR A 113 -28.28 8.28 7.43
C THR A 113 -29.06 9.32 8.23
N GLY A 114 -29.35 10.48 7.64
CA GLY A 114 -29.89 11.65 8.34
C GLY A 114 -28.85 12.32 9.26
N ALA A 115 -27.59 11.89 9.23
CA ALA A 115 -26.54 12.40 10.09
C ALA A 115 -26.09 13.80 9.66
N LEU A 116 -25.81 14.64 10.65
CA LEU A 116 -25.22 15.97 10.46
C LEU A 116 -23.78 15.96 10.99
N VAL A 117 -22.82 15.83 10.08
CA VAL A 117 -21.40 15.68 10.43
C VAL A 117 -20.74 17.07 10.53
N PRO A 118 -20.10 17.44 11.64
CA PRO A 118 -19.34 18.67 11.73
C PRO A 118 -17.99 18.56 11.00
N VAL A 119 -17.64 19.59 10.23
CA VAL A 119 -16.30 19.81 9.69
C VAL A 119 -15.78 21.09 10.30
N VAL A 120 -14.61 21.00 10.93
CA VAL A 120 -13.95 22.13 11.59
C VAL A 120 -12.66 22.44 10.84
N ALA A 121 -12.45 23.71 10.52
CA ALA A 121 -11.20 24.21 10.01
C ALA A 121 -10.54 25.08 11.07
N VAL A 122 -9.30 24.78 11.43
CA VAL A 122 -8.50 25.57 12.39
C VAL A 122 -7.35 26.22 11.64
N GLU A 123 -7.29 27.56 11.67
CA GLU A 123 -6.19 28.34 11.12
C GLU A 123 -5.13 28.59 12.19
N VAL A 124 -3.93 28.08 11.96
CA VAL A 124 -2.78 28.20 12.86
C VAL A 124 -1.75 29.13 12.23
N LEU A 125 -1.38 30.19 12.96
CA LEU A 125 -0.31 31.11 12.55
C LEU A 125 1.04 30.60 13.06
N ALA A 126 2.05 30.60 12.20
CA ALA A 126 3.41 30.20 12.55
C ALA A 126 3.97 31.03 13.73
N ALA A 127 3.70 32.35 13.74
CA ALA A 127 4.14 33.25 14.81
C ALA A 127 3.55 32.94 16.19
N SER A 128 2.37 32.30 16.25
CA SER A 128 1.72 31.91 17.51
C SER A 128 1.94 30.44 17.87
N SER A 129 2.53 29.66 16.98
CA SER A 129 2.70 28.21 17.17
C SER A 129 3.96 27.93 17.99
N PRO A 130 3.91 27.02 18.98
CA PRO A 130 5.12 26.55 19.67
C PRO A 130 6.01 25.68 18.75
N ALA A 131 5.44 25.14 17.67
CA ALA A 131 6.13 24.36 16.64
C ALA A 131 5.77 24.93 15.26
N PRO A 132 6.50 25.95 14.77
CA PRO A 132 6.22 26.59 13.48
C PRO A 132 6.66 25.75 12.28
N LEU A 133 7.59 24.81 12.48
CA LEU A 133 8.07 23.88 11.45
C LEU A 133 7.16 22.65 11.37
N CYS A 134 6.97 22.13 10.16
CA CYS A 134 6.15 20.95 9.93
C CYS A 134 7.02 19.68 9.81
N ASP A 135 6.98 18.82 10.83
CA ASP A 135 7.69 17.53 10.82
C ASP A 135 7.22 16.61 9.68
N LEU A 136 5.95 16.73 9.27
CA LEU A 136 5.41 15.96 8.14
C LEU A 136 5.99 16.43 6.80
N CYS A 137 6.30 17.73 6.64
CA CYS A 137 7.02 18.23 5.48
C CYS A 137 8.44 17.64 5.43
N ARG A 138 9.12 17.55 6.58
CA ARG A 138 10.43 16.90 6.68
C ARG A 138 10.35 15.45 6.18
N CYS A 139 9.44 14.67 6.75
CA CYS A 139 9.21 13.26 6.38
C CYS A 139 8.72 13.04 4.93
N ALA A 140 8.13 14.06 4.31
CA ALA A 140 7.66 13.99 2.92
C ALA A 140 8.74 14.33 1.89
N GLY A 141 9.94 14.73 2.33
CA GLY A 141 11.01 15.26 1.47
C GLY A 141 10.75 16.70 1.02
N TRP A 142 9.96 17.45 1.78
CA TRP A 142 9.61 18.86 1.56
C TRP A 142 10.30 19.79 2.57
N SER A 143 11.39 19.34 3.21
CA SER A 143 12.18 20.14 4.16
C SER A 143 12.74 21.44 3.56
N HIS A 144 12.93 21.47 2.25
CA HIS A 144 13.44 22.63 1.49
C HIS A 144 12.34 23.64 1.15
N HIS A 145 11.06 23.31 1.36
CA HIS A 145 9.97 24.26 1.15
C HIS A 145 10.04 25.40 2.15
N TRP A 146 9.69 26.60 1.70
CA TRP A 146 9.59 27.77 2.58
C TRP A 146 8.52 27.58 3.65
N VAL A 147 8.74 28.12 4.86
CA VAL A 147 7.76 28.05 5.95
C VAL A 147 6.60 28.99 5.65
N SER A 148 5.37 28.44 5.66
CA SER A 148 4.15 29.23 5.46
C SER A 148 3.75 29.97 6.74
N LYS A 149 3.27 31.21 6.62
CA LYS A 149 2.75 32.00 7.75
C LYS A 149 1.52 31.38 8.40
N ARG A 150 0.74 30.65 7.60
CA ARG A 150 -0.53 30.02 7.97
C ARG A 150 -0.54 28.55 7.59
N SER A 151 -1.16 27.75 8.43
CA SER A 151 -1.55 26.39 8.13
C SER A 151 -3.00 26.14 8.52
N TYR A 152 -3.72 25.38 7.71
CA TYR A 152 -5.14 25.08 7.87
C TYR A 152 -5.30 23.60 8.20
N HIS A 153 -5.90 23.32 9.36
CA HIS A 153 -6.25 21.96 9.78
C HIS A 153 -7.73 21.72 9.51
N PHE A 154 -8.05 20.82 8.58
CA PHE A 154 -9.41 20.37 8.30
C PHE A 154 -9.68 19.08 9.05
N ILE A 155 -10.63 19.13 9.98
CA ILE A 155 -10.88 18.08 10.97
C ILE A 155 -12.35 17.65 10.93
N ILE A 156 -12.56 16.34 10.89
CA ILE A 156 -13.85 15.73 11.24
C ILE A 156 -13.62 15.01 12.58
N PRO A 157 -14.18 15.52 13.69
CA PRO A 157 -14.07 14.88 15.01
C PRO A 157 -14.73 13.50 15.04
N ALA A 158 -14.37 12.70 16.03
CA ALA A 158 -15.04 11.42 16.32
C ALA A 158 -16.55 11.61 16.55
N ASP A 159 -17.35 10.60 16.22
CA ASP A 159 -18.81 10.65 16.32
C ASP A 159 -19.33 11.11 17.69
N ALA A 160 -18.68 10.67 18.78
CA ALA A 160 -19.05 11.01 20.16
C ALA A 160 -18.85 12.50 20.51
N ASP A 161 -18.16 13.23 19.65
CA ASP A 161 -17.69 14.58 19.89
C ASP A 161 -18.43 15.62 19.03
N TRP A 162 -19.37 15.21 18.16
CA TRP A 162 -20.01 16.13 17.22
C TRP A 162 -20.81 17.27 17.86
N ASP A 163 -21.42 17.01 19.02
CA ASP A 163 -22.21 18.00 19.77
C ASP A 163 -21.40 18.81 20.78
N ARG A 164 -20.12 18.47 20.97
CA ARG A 164 -19.28 19.10 21.99
C ARG A 164 -18.64 20.38 21.46
N HIS A 165 -18.49 21.35 22.37
CA HIS A 165 -17.75 22.58 22.10
C HIS A 165 -16.31 22.36 22.58
N PHE A 166 -15.36 22.27 21.64
CA PHE A 166 -13.94 22.11 21.95
C PHE A 166 -13.22 23.45 22.00
N GLY A 167 -12.24 23.58 22.89
CA GLY A 167 -11.14 24.52 22.68
C GLY A 167 -10.30 24.06 21.50
N THR A 168 -9.82 24.99 20.69
CA THR A 168 -9.14 24.70 19.42
C THR A 168 -7.81 23.97 19.62
N ASP A 169 -7.06 24.30 20.66
CA ASP A 169 -5.82 23.59 21.03
C ASP A 169 -6.09 22.15 21.46
N ALA A 170 -7.18 21.91 22.20
CA ALA A 170 -7.59 20.58 22.61
C ALA A 170 -8.02 19.72 21.42
N LEU A 171 -8.60 20.33 20.38
CA LEU A 171 -8.91 19.62 19.14
C LEU A 171 -7.62 19.23 18.41
N LEU A 172 -6.66 20.15 18.24
CA LEU A 172 -5.39 19.86 17.54
C LEU A 172 -4.54 18.79 18.23
N GLY A 173 -4.56 18.72 19.56
CA GLY A 173 -3.81 17.72 20.33
C GLY A 173 -4.39 16.30 20.34
N ARG A 174 -5.58 16.10 19.77
CA ARG A 174 -6.24 14.79 19.72
C ARG A 174 -5.85 14.00 18.49
N ASN A 175 -5.74 12.69 18.66
CA ASN A 175 -5.35 11.75 17.61
C ASN A 175 -6.51 10.89 17.10
N ASP A 176 -7.71 11.04 17.65
CA ASP A 176 -8.88 10.19 17.38
C ASP A 176 -9.86 10.79 16.34
N HIS A 177 -9.41 11.77 15.58
CA HIS A 177 -10.16 12.35 14.47
C HIS A 177 -10.52 11.30 13.41
N LEU A 178 -11.72 11.43 12.83
CA LEU A 178 -12.13 10.66 11.65
C LEU A 178 -11.38 11.12 10.40
N LEU A 179 -11.19 12.42 10.27
CA LEU A 179 -10.37 13.05 9.26
C LEU A 179 -9.51 14.12 9.93
N HIS A 180 -8.22 14.13 9.63
CA HIS A 180 -7.35 15.25 9.94
C HIS A 180 -6.45 15.48 8.73
N GLY A 181 -6.70 16.56 8.01
CA GLY A 181 -5.83 17.06 6.97
C GLY A 181 -5.15 18.36 7.40
N LEU A 182 -3.87 18.50 7.11
CA LEU A 182 -3.08 19.71 7.32
C LEU A 182 -2.70 20.28 5.96
N ILE A 183 -3.00 21.55 5.68
CA ILE A 183 -2.59 22.20 4.43
C ILE A 183 -1.96 23.55 4.74
N HIS A 184 -0.73 23.74 4.29
CA HIS A 184 0.02 24.99 4.41
C HIS A 184 -0.50 26.03 3.41
N CYS A 185 -0.30 27.31 3.70
CA CYS A 185 -0.80 28.42 2.87
C CYS A 185 -0.30 28.37 1.41
N ASN A 186 0.86 27.76 1.17
CA ASN A 186 1.40 27.54 -0.17
C ASN A 186 0.69 26.42 -0.97
N GLY A 187 -0.31 25.75 -0.39
CA GLY A 187 -1.08 24.68 -1.02
C GLY A 187 -0.45 23.29 -0.94
N PHE A 188 0.64 23.09 -0.20
CA PHE A 188 1.15 21.75 0.12
C PHE A 188 0.55 21.26 1.44
N GLY A 189 0.25 19.97 1.55
CA GLY A 189 -0.38 19.44 2.74
C GLY A 189 -0.15 17.96 3.00
N HIS A 190 -0.76 17.49 4.08
CA HIS A 190 -0.62 16.15 4.61
C HIS A 190 -1.98 15.61 5.04
N LEU A 191 -2.31 14.39 4.63
CA LEU A 191 -3.40 13.64 5.24
C LEU A 191 -2.84 12.92 6.47
N VAL A 192 -3.17 13.46 7.65
CA VAL A 192 -2.62 13.04 8.95
C VAL A 192 -3.38 11.84 9.51
N ALA A 193 -4.71 11.89 9.48
CA ALA A 193 -5.55 10.82 10.01
C ALA A 193 -6.76 10.55 9.11
N LEU A 194 -7.09 9.27 8.96
CA LEU A 194 -8.30 8.81 8.32
C LEU A 194 -8.84 7.57 9.03
N ARG A 195 -10.04 7.68 9.60
CA ARG A 195 -10.74 6.60 10.33
C ARG A 195 -12.18 6.52 9.84
N GLY A 196 -12.47 5.54 8.99
CA GLY A 196 -13.84 5.21 8.60
C GLY A 196 -14.52 4.27 9.60
N ARG A 197 -15.51 3.51 9.12
CA ARG A 197 -16.21 2.48 9.91
C ARG A 197 -15.30 1.45 10.58
N ASP A 198 -14.32 0.96 9.85
CA ASP A 198 -13.32 0.02 10.41
C ASP A 198 -12.43 0.68 11.48
N GLY A 199 -12.39 2.02 11.52
CA GLY A 199 -11.66 2.84 12.49
C GLY A 199 -12.52 3.43 13.62
N GLY A 200 -13.81 3.06 13.70
CA GLY A 200 -14.70 3.43 14.81
C GLY A 200 -15.85 4.39 14.48
N SER A 201 -16.01 4.87 13.24
CA SER A 201 -17.18 5.68 12.88
C SER A 201 -18.43 4.82 12.65
N ALA A 202 -19.55 5.20 13.22
CA ALA A 202 -20.87 4.63 12.98
C ALA A 202 -21.47 5.12 11.65
N PHE A 203 -21.13 6.34 11.21
CA PHE A 203 -21.78 7.00 10.08
C PHE A 203 -20.93 6.92 8.80
N LEU A 204 -19.70 7.41 8.85
CA LEU A 204 -18.85 7.63 7.68
C LEU A 204 -17.96 6.42 7.36
N SER A 205 -18.01 5.96 6.11
CA SER A 205 -17.01 5.01 5.62
C SER A 205 -15.70 5.73 5.28
N GLY A 206 -14.60 4.97 5.20
CA GLY A 206 -13.33 5.55 4.76
C GLY A 206 -13.42 6.12 3.34
N HIS A 207 -14.29 5.56 2.50
CA HIS A 207 -14.54 6.08 1.15
C HIS A 207 -15.22 7.45 1.19
N ASP A 208 -16.25 7.60 2.04
CA ASP A 208 -16.96 8.88 2.17
C ASP A 208 -15.99 9.98 2.66
N ILE A 209 -15.13 9.66 3.63
CA ILE A 209 -14.11 10.58 4.15
C ILE A 209 -13.08 10.95 3.07
N MET A 210 -12.58 9.98 2.30
CA MET A 210 -11.67 10.27 1.20
C MET A 210 -12.33 11.10 0.10
N ASP A 211 -13.60 10.85 -0.25
CA ASP A 211 -14.30 11.65 -1.25
C ASP A 211 -14.51 13.09 -0.77
N ILE A 212 -14.81 13.29 0.52
CA ILE A 212 -14.87 14.61 1.16
C ILE A 212 -13.51 15.31 1.06
N TRP A 213 -12.44 14.63 1.46
CA TRP A 213 -11.07 15.17 1.43
C TRP A 213 -10.62 15.51 0.01
N ASP A 214 -10.84 14.61 -0.94
CA ASP A 214 -10.39 14.76 -2.33
C ASP A 214 -11.10 15.92 -3.04
N ARG A 215 -12.41 16.05 -2.84
CA ARG A 215 -13.18 17.17 -3.37
C ARG A 215 -12.81 18.49 -2.72
N LEU A 216 -12.57 18.51 -1.41
CA LEU A 216 -12.09 19.69 -0.71
C LEU A 216 -10.74 20.14 -1.28
N CYS A 217 -9.78 19.23 -1.43
CA CYS A 217 -8.47 19.54 -2.00
C CYS A 217 -8.57 20.05 -3.45
N SER A 218 -9.45 19.43 -4.25
CA SER A 218 -9.69 19.83 -5.63
C SER A 218 -10.31 21.23 -5.72
N ALA A 219 -11.35 21.49 -4.94
CA ALA A 219 -12.05 22.79 -4.90
C ALA A 219 -11.14 23.91 -4.38
N LEU A 220 -10.28 23.62 -3.40
CA LEU A 220 -9.34 24.60 -2.88
C LEU A 220 -8.09 24.76 -3.75
N ARG A 221 -7.93 24.00 -4.84
CA ARG A 221 -6.74 24.03 -5.71
C ARG A 221 -5.44 23.77 -4.92
N VAL A 222 -5.49 22.79 -4.03
CA VAL A 222 -4.32 22.27 -3.30
C VAL A 222 -3.30 21.77 -4.32
N ARG A 223 -2.00 22.01 -4.10
CA ARG A 223 -0.95 21.65 -5.06
C ARG A 223 -0.57 20.18 -4.95
N ALA A 224 -0.27 19.74 -3.73
CA ALA A 224 0.07 18.37 -3.44
C ALA A 224 -0.24 18.01 -1.99
N VAL A 225 -0.63 16.75 -1.77
CA VAL A 225 -0.87 16.19 -0.45
C VAL A 225 -0.06 14.92 -0.30
N SER A 226 0.74 14.83 0.76
CA SER A 226 1.39 13.57 1.16
C SER A 226 0.57 12.82 2.20
N LEU A 227 0.75 11.51 2.24
CA LEU A 227 0.18 10.65 3.27
C LEU A 227 1.14 9.50 3.57
N VAL A 228 1.02 8.96 4.78
CA VAL A 228 1.74 7.75 5.17
C VAL A 228 0.70 6.64 5.39
N ASP A 229 0.77 5.59 4.58
CA ASP A 229 -0.21 4.50 4.59
C ASP A 229 0.12 3.46 5.66
N PHE A 230 -0.60 3.55 6.79
CA PHE A 230 -0.63 2.54 7.85
C PHE A 230 -1.95 1.73 7.86
N SER A 231 -2.69 1.74 6.76
CA SER A 231 -4.04 1.18 6.70
C SER A 231 -4.02 -0.33 6.87
N ARG A 232 -4.69 -0.80 7.93
CA ARG A 232 -4.81 -2.22 8.25
C ARG A 232 -6.26 -2.62 8.33
N LYS A 233 -6.56 -3.82 7.82
CA LYS A 233 -7.85 -4.48 8.01
C LYS A 233 -7.64 -5.86 8.61
N GLN A 234 -8.07 -6.03 9.86
CA GLN A 234 -7.94 -7.29 10.61
C GLN A 234 -6.54 -7.92 10.57
N SER A 235 -5.53 -7.10 10.88
CA SER A 235 -4.10 -7.46 10.87
C SER A 235 -3.50 -7.76 9.49
N MET A 236 -4.16 -7.36 8.41
CA MET A 236 -3.58 -7.36 7.06
C MET A 236 -3.33 -5.92 6.62
N ASP A 237 -2.12 -5.61 6.18
CA ASP A 237 -1.79 -4.30 5.62
C ASP A 237 -2.41 -4.18 4.23
N LEU A 238 -3.27 -3.17 4.05
CA LEU A 238 -4.03 -3.00 2.82
C LEU A 238 -3.13 -2.70 1.63
N ARG A 239 -2.01 -1.98 1.83
CA ARG A 239 -1.01 -1.73 0.78
C ARG A 239 -0.45 -3.01 0.17
N LEU A 240 -0.16 -4.01 1.00
CA LEU A 240 0.37 -5.29 0.54
C LEU A 240 -0.75 -6.15 -0.07
N LEU A 241 -1.88 -6.26 0.63
CA LEU A 241 -3.00 -7.07 0.16
C LEU A 241 -3.55 -6.58 -1.19
N LEU A 242 -3.88 -5.29 -1.28
CA LEU A 242 -4.43 -4.68 -2.51
C LEU A 242 -3.33 -4.47 -3.55
N GLY A 243 -2.10 -4.12 -3.15
CA GLY A 243 -0.99 -4.00 -4.08
C GLY A 243 -0.72 -5.29 -4.84
N VAL A 244 -0.68 -6.44 -4.16
CA VAL A 244 -0.47 -7.75 -4.81
C VAL A 244 -1.69 -8.17 -5.64
N ALA A 245 -2.89 -8.00 -5.08
CA ALA A 245 -4.12 -8.39 -5.76
C ALA A 245 -4.41 -7.52 -6.98
N ASN A 246 -4.32 -6.20 -6.90
CA ASN A 246 -4.79 -5.27 -7.93
C ASN A 246 -3.66 -4.57 -8.69
N GLY A 247 -2.43 -4.59 -8.18
CA GLY A 247 -1.34 -3.72 -8.66
C GLY A 247 -1.44 -2.29 -8.12
N GLU A 248 -2.45 -2.05 -7.28
CA GLU A 248 -2.91 -0.74 -6.83
C GLU A 248 -3.23 -0.79 -5.33
N THR A 249 -2.89 0.26 -4.59
CA THR A 249 -3.24 0.35 -3.17
C THR A 249 -4.65 0.91 -2.99
N TRP A 250 -5.09 1.11 -1.75
CA TRP A 250 -6.40 1.72 -1.54
C TRP A 250 -6.42 3.18 -2.01
N PHE A 251 -5.33 3.92 -1.77
CA PHE A 251 -5.21 5.34 -2.07
C PHE A 251 -5.00 5.65 -3.57
N THR A 252 -4.48 4.72 -4.37
CA THR A 252 -4.31 4.92 -5.82
C THR A 252 -5.65 5.19 -6.53
N ARG A 253 -6.76 4.72 -5.95
CA ARG A 253 -8.12 5.00 -6.44
C ARG A 253 -8.47 6.49 -6.47
N TRP A 254 -7.86 7.29 -5.61
CA TRP A 254 -8.00 8.74 -5.59
C TRP A 254 -6.85 9.45 -6.31
N GLY A 255 -5.94 8.72 -6.97
CA GLY A 255 -4.82 9.30 -7.71
C GLY A 255 -3.56 9.55 -6.87
N TYR A 256 -3.45 8.96 -5.67
CA TYR A 256 -2.20 8.96 -4.92
C TYR A 256 -1.19 8.00 -5.53
N CYS A 257 0.04 8.47 -5.68
CA CYS A 257 1.15 7.73 -6.26
C CYS A 257 2.24 7.53 -5.22
N LEU A 258 3.05 6.48 -5.38
CA LEU A 258 4.21 6.23 -4.54
C LEU A 258 5.17 7.44 -4.62
N ALA A 259 5.55 7.99 -3.47
CA ALA A 259 6.51 9.08 -3.45
C ALA A 259 7.84 8.60 -4.05
N ARG A 260 8.46 9.40 -4.93
CA ARG A 260 9.68 9.03 -5.69
C ARG A 260 10.90 8.64 -4.84
N ARG A 261 10.85 8.82 -3.52
CA ARG A 261 11.98 8.65 -2.58
C ARG A 261 11.59 7.86 -1.32
N CYS A 262 10.72 6.86 -1.45
CA CYS A 262 10.36 6.02 -0.30
C CYS A 262 11.59 5.29 0.26
N PHE A 263 11.62 5.14 1.58
CA PHE A 263 12.61 4.39 2.34
C PHE A 263 13.00 3.07 1.66
N ASN A 264 14.31 2.82 1.56
CA ASN A 264 14.90 1.56 1.07
C ASN A 264 14.61 1.14 -0.39
N MET A 265 13.79 1.87 -1.17
CA MET A 265 13.21 1.29 -2.39
C MET A 265 12.98 2.30 -3.53
N SER A 266 13.49 1.97 -4.72
CA SER A 266 13.12 2.67 -5.95
C SER A 266 11.73 2.22 -6.46
N THR A 267 11.06 3.04 -7.28
CA THR A 267 9.77 2.67 -7.90
C THR A 267 9.84 1.35 -8.68
N SER A 268 11.00 1.03 -9.28
CA SER A 268 11.20 -0.25 -9.98
C SER A 268 11.39 -1.43 -9.02
N THR A 269 12.04 -1.22 -7.87
CA THR A 269 12.17 -2.25 -6.84
C THR A 269 10.81 -2.59 -6.23
N TYR A 270 9.98 -1.57 -5.96
CA TYR A 270 8.60 -1.77 -5.51
C TYR A 270 7.77 -2.57 -6.52
N ALA A 271 7.82 -2.20 -7.80
CA ALA A 271 7.10 -2.90 -8.86
C ALA A 271 7.57 -4.36 -9.01
N THR A 272 8.88 -4.60 -8.93
CA THR A 272 9.46 -5.95 -8.98
C THR A 272 9.03 -6.80 -7.78
N ALA A 273 9.02 -6.23 -6.57
CA ALA A 273 8.60 -6.92 -5.36
C ALA A 273 7.11 -7.30 -5.42
N LEU A 274 6.25 -6.38 -5.87
CA LEU A 274 4.83 -6.65 -6.10
C LEU A 274 4.61 -7.75 -7.12
N GLU A 275 5.32 -7.71 -8.26
CA GLU A 275 5.13 -8.71 -9.31
C GLU A 275 5.65 -10.09 -8.88
N SER A 276 6.72 -10.15 -8.09
CA SER A 276 7.24 -11.40 -7.51
C SER A 276 6.23 -12.06 -6.56
N LEU A 277 5.60 -11.27 -5.70
CA LEU A 277 4.54 -11.75 -4.81
C LEU A 277 3.27 -12.16 -5.58
N ALA A 278 2.91 -11.36 -6.58
CA ALA A 278 1.70 -11.56 -7.37
C ALA A 278 1.76 -12.81 -8.24
N SER A 279 2.89 -13.05 -8.90
CA SER A 279 3.12 -14.18 -9.80
C SER A 279 3.47 -15.48 -9.07
N LEU A 280 3.69 -15.44 -7.75
CA LEU A 280 3.96 -16.62 -6.94
C LEU A 280 2.86 -17.67 -7.14
N HIS A 281 3.25 -18.90 -7.41
CA HIS A 281 2.30 -19.99 -7.58
C HIS A 281 1.67 -20.36 -6.24
N VAL A 282 0.34 -20.44 -6.19
CA VAL A 282 -0.39 -20.63 -4.92
C VAL A 282 -0.07 -21.96 -4.24
N ASP A 283 0.36 -22.98 -5.00
CA ASP A 283 0.77 -24.28 -4.43
C ASP A 283 2.13 -24.24 -3.72
N HIS A 284 2.93 -23.19 -3.94
CA HIS A 284 4.17 -22.97 -3.19
C HIS A 284 3.93 -22.43 -1.77
N LEU A 285 2.70 -22.01 -1.45
CA LEU A 285 2.33 -21.55 -0.10
C LEU A 285 2.30 -22.74 0.87
N ARG A 286 3.29 -22.80 1.77
CA ARG A 286 3.51 -23.93 2.69
C ARG A 286 2.56 -23.87 3.90
N SER A 287 1.26 -24.09 3.68
CA SER A 287 0.28 -24.23 4.76
C SER A 287 -0.80 -25.27 4.48
N ARG A 288 -1.00 -26.20 5.42
CA ARG A 288 -2.04 -27.25 5.35
C ARG A 288 -3.45 -26.66 5.18
N HIS A 289 -3.70 -25.51 5.79
CA HIS A 289 -4.98 -24.84 5.68
C HIS A 289 -5.10 -24.16 4.31
N VAL A 290 -4.05 -23.49 3.84
CA VAL A 290 -4.04 -22.86 2.51
C VAL A 290 -4.24 -23.90 1.40
N ARG A 291 -3.61 -25.08 1.45
CA ARG A 291 -3.84 -26.14 0.45
C ARG A 291 -5.31 -26.60 0.39
N ARG A 292 -5.97 -26.73 1.55
CA ARG A 292 -7.41 -27.06 1.63
C ARG A 292 -8.26 -25.95 1.02
N VAL A 293 -7.98 -24.71 1.41
CA VAL A 293 -8.63 -23.49 0.87
C VAL A 293 -8.47 -23.43 -0.66
N VAL A 294 -7.25 -23.55 -1.18
CA VAL A 294 -6.95 -23.56 -2.62
C VAL A 294 -7.76 -24.61 -3.37
N THR A 295 -7.86 -25.83 -2.82
CA THR A 295 -8.65 -26.91 -3.40
C THR A 295 -10.14 -26.58 -3.47
N ILE A 296 -10.68 -25.91 -2.44
CA ILE A 296 -12.08 -25.49 -2.38
C ILE A 296 -12.35 -24.39 -3.43
N TYR A 297 -11.60 -23.29 -3.41
CA TYR A 297 -11.86 -22.15 -4.30
C TYR A 297 -11.55 -22.48 -5.78
N ARG A 298 -10.60 -23.37 -6.08
CA ARG A 298 -10.38 -23.86 -7.46
C ARG A 298 -11.58 -24.66 -8.00
N ARG A 299 -12.35 -25.34 -7.14
CA ARG A 299 -13.57 -26.05 -7.55
C ARG A 299 -14.76 -25.10 -7.72
N LEU A 300 -14.79 -24.01 -6.96
CA LEU A 300 -15.87 -23.02 -6.99
C LEU A 300 -15.67 -21.94 -8.07
N SER A 301 -14.42 -21.64 -8.43
CA SER A 301 -14.08 -20.63 -9.43
C SER A 301 -14.20 -21.17 -10.86
N ASN A 302 -14.73 -20.35 -11.76
CA ASN A 302 -14.70 -20.61 -13.21
C ASN A 302 -13.37 -20.19 -13.89
N LYS A 303 -12.51 -19.47 -13.16
CA LYS A 303 -11.21 -18.99 -13.64
C LYS A 303 -10.09 -19.86 -13.06
N PRO A 304 -9.01 -20.16 -13.82
CA PRO A 304 -7.84 -20.83 -13.27
C PRO A 304 -7.24 -19.95 -12.17
N LEU A 305 -7.05 -20.53 -10.98
CA LEU A 305 -6.41 -19.85 -9.85
C LEU A 305 -5.02 -20.48 -9.66
N MET A 306 -4.04 -19.95 -10.40
CA MET A 306 -2.67 -20.45 -10.41
C MET A 306 -1.76 -19.57 -9.54
N THR A 307 -1.93 -18.26 -9.65
CA THR A 307 -1.09 -17.27 -8.97
C THR A 307 -1.74 -16.74 -7.70
N VAL A 308 -0.93 -16.23 -6.78
CA VAL A 308 -1.42 -15.56 -5.56
C VAL A 308 -2.30 -14.37 -5.91
N ARG A 309 -1.96 -13.58 -6.94
CA ARG A 309 -2.79 -12.46 -7.42
C ARG A 309 -4.21 -12.89 -7.79
N GLU A 310 -4.33 -13.92 -8.63
CA GLU A 310 -5.63 -14.45 -9.04
C GLU A 310 -6.43 -14.97 -7.84
N PHE A 311 -5.75 -15.64 -6.91
CA PHE A 311 -6.37 -16.19 -5.72
C PHE A 311 -6.88 -15.09 -4.78
N LEU A 312 -6.08 -14.06 -4.51
CA LEU A 312 -6.48 -12.93 -3.68
C LEU A 312 -7.62 -12.14 -4.30
N ARG A 313 -7.60 -11.88 -5.63
CA ARG A 313 -8.73 -11.26 -6.35
C ARG A 313 -10.01 -12.07 -6.18
N CYS A 314 -9.92 -13.39 -6.37
CA CYS A 314 -11.05 -14.29 -6.17
C CYS A 314 -11.63 -14.15 -4.75
N LEU A 315 -10.81 -14.25 -3.70
CA LEU A 315 -11.29 -14.10 -2.33
C LEU A 315 -11.89 -12.72 -2.03
N LEU A 316 -11.30 -11.65 -2.57
CA LEU A 316 -11.81 -10.29 -2.41
C LEU A 316 -13.15 -10.07 -3.13
N ASP A 317 -13.32 -10.65 -4.31
CA ASP A 317 -14.59 -10.62 -5.06
C ASP A 317 -15.67 -11.41 -4.29
N TRP A 318 -15.32 -12.60 -3.79
CA TRP A 318 -16.23 -13.45 -3.02
C TRP A 318 -16.70 -12.79 -1.72
N LYS A 319 -15.86 -11.96 -1.08
CA LYS A 319 -16.26 -11.15 0.08
C LYS A 319 -17.35 -10.12 -0.25
N ARG A 320 -17.46 -9.71 -1.52
CA ARG A 320 -18.45 -8.73 -2.00
C ARG A 320 -19.72 -9.39 -2.55
N HIS A 321 -19.71 -10.71 -2.75
CA HIS A 321 -20.86 -11.46 -3.24
C HIS A 321 -21.74 -11.93 -2.08
N GLU A 322 -23.02 -11.56 -2.09
CA GLU A 322 -24.03 -12.27 -1.32
C GLU A 322 -24.16 -13.71 -1.84
N ALA A 323 -24.42 -14.66 -0.92
CA ALA A 323 -24.61 -16.05 -1.30
C ALA A 323 -25.73 -16.15 -2.35
N PRO A 324 -25.51 -16.77 -3.52
CA PRO A 324 -26.56 -16.90 -4.51
C PRO A 324 -27.73 -17.70 -3.92
N LEU A 325 -28.96 -17.25 -4.17
CA LEU A 325 -30.20 -17.89 -3.71
C LEU A 325 -30.33 -19.37 -4.15
N THR A 326 -29.54 -19.77 -5.16
CA THR A 326 -29.37 -21.15 -5.61
C THR A 326 -27.88 -21.47 -5.76
N PRO A 327 -27.39 -22.61 -5.24
CA PRO A 327 -25.99 -23.01 -5.41
C PRO A 327 -25.63 -23.15 -6.89
N PRO A 328 -24.42 -22.75 -7.32
CA PRO A 328 -24.02 -22.91 -8.71
C PRO A 328 -24.02 -24.39 -9.10
N PRO A 329 -24.43 -24.75 -10.34
CA PRO A 329 -24.34 -26.12 -10.81
C PRO A 329 -22.88 -26.56 -10.78
N VAL A 330 -22.61 -27.61 -10.00
CA VAL A 330 -21.28 -28.21 -9.88
C VAL A 330 -20.89 -28.71 -11.27
N LYS A 331 -19.98 -28.02 -11.96
CA LYS A 331 -19.51 -28.48 -13.27
C LYS A 331 -18.76 -29.81 -13.08
N PRO A 332 -19.16 -30.92 -13.73
CA PRO A 332 -18.31 -32.09 -13.81
C PRO A 332 -17.05 -31.70 -14.58
N CYS A 333 -15.89 -31.86 -13.95
CA CYS A 333 -14.61 -31.56 -14.57
C CYS A 333 -14.43 -32.46 -15.81
N SER A 334 -14.53 -31.88 -17.01
CA SER A 334 -14.11 -32.53 -18.25
C SER A 334 -12.60 -32.70 -18.21
N ARG A 335 -12.14 -33.95 -18.02
CA ARG A 335 -10.72 -34.31 -18.13
C ARG A 335 -10.24 -33.90 -19.53
N LEU A 336 -9.17 -33.10 -19.61
CA LEU A 336 -8.36 -33.01 -20.82
C LEU A 336 -7.79 -34.40 -21.12
N PRO A 337 -7.88 -34.91 -22.37
CA PRO A 337 -7.45 -36.26 -22.70
C PRO A 337 -5.92 -36.30 -22.81
N PHE A 338 -5.23 -36.53 -21.70
CA PHE A 338 -3.94 -37.21 -21.78
C PHE A 338 -4.25 -38.70 -21.99
N LEU A 339 -3.72 -39.23 -23.09
CA LEU A 339 -3.90 -40.59 -23.58
C LEU A 339 -3.68 -41.62 -22.47
N LEU A 340 -4.77 -42.11 -21.89
CA LEU A 340 -4.76 -43.35 -21.12
C LEU A 340 -4.55 -44.52 -22.11
N PRO A 341 -3.59 -45.43 -21.86
CA PRO A 341 -3.65 -46.77 -22.42
C PRO A 341 -4.97 -47.44 -21.99
N LYS A 342 -5.52 -48.28 -22.87
CA LYS A 342 -6.80 -48.98 -22.73
C LYS A 342 -7.00 -49.62 -21.34
N PRO A 343 -8.26 -49.70 -20.85
CA PRO A 343 -8.54 -50.24 -19.52
C PRO A 343 -8.29 -51.74 -19.49
N CYS A 344 -7.18 -52.16 -18.90
CA CYS A 344 -7.05 -53.52 -18.38
C CYS A 344 -7.76 -53.57 -17.02
N THR A 345 -8.77 -54.42 -16.93
CA THR A 345 -9.49 -54.76 -15.71
C THR A 345 -8.51 -55.30 -14.65
N MET A 346 -8.01 -54.42 -13.78
CA MET A 346 -7.24 -54.82 -12.61
C MET A 346 -8.20 -55.26 -11.51
N LYS A 347 -8.18 -56.57 -11.22
CA LYS A 347 -8.85 -57.18 -10.08
C LYS A 347 -8.37 -56.49 -8.80
N ARG A 348 -9.30 -56.06 -7.95
CA ARG A 348 -8.99 -55.60 -6.57
C ARG A 348 -8.19 -56.69 -5.85
N SER A 349 -6.93 -56.41 -5.51
CA SER A 349 -6.16 -57.22 -4.56
C SER A 349 -6.58 -56.89 -3.11
N PRO A 350 -6.48 -57.85 -2.17
CA PRO A 350 -6.95 -57.67 -0.80
C PRO A 350 -6.05 -56.71 0.02
N PRO A 351 -6.56 -56.11 1.11
CA PRO A 351 -5.80 -55.17 1.94
C PRO A 351 -4.63 -55.88 2.64
N CYS A 352 -3.39 -55.48 2.32
CA CYS A 352 -2.18 -55.99 2.96
C CYS A 352 -2.04 -55.42 4.38
N LYS A 353 -1.64 -56.25 5.36
CA LYS A 353 -1.43 -55.83 6.77
C LYS A 353 0.06 -55.61 7.03
N ARG A 354 0.44 -54.74 7.99
CA ARG A 354 1.85 -54.62 8.41
C ARG A 354 2.29 -55.92 9.07
N PHE A 355 3.50 -56.37 8.77
CA PHE A 355 4.03 -57.62 9.32
C PHE A 355 4.10 -57.58 10.86
N GLU A 356 4.39 -56.42 11.43
CA GLU A 356 4.35 -56.18 12.89
C GLU A 356 2.99 -56.53 13.51
N ASP A 357 1.89 -56.14 12.86
CA ASP A 357 0.52 -56.41 13.33
C ASP A 357 0.13 -57.90 13.16
N VAL A 358 0.74 -58.57 12.18
CA VAL A 358 0.56 -60.00 11.94
C VAL A 358 1.32 -60.81 13.00
N VAL A 359 2.52 -60.38 13.37
CA VAL A 359 3.34 -61.01 14.42
C VAL A 359 2.66 -60.90 15.80
N GLU A 360 1.98 -59.80 16.11
CA GLU A 360 1.25 -59.64 17.38
C GLU A 360 0.05 -60.59 17.53
N ARG A 361 -0.51 -61.07 16.43
CA ARG A 361 -1.66 -62.00 16.42
C ARG A 361 -1.25 -63.46 16.43
N LEU A 362 0.05 -63.76 16.29
CA LEU A 362 0.58 -65.11 16.20
C LEU A 362 1.32 -65.47 17.50
N ASN A 363 0.78 -66.43 18.28
CA ASN A 363 1.46 -66.97 19.46
C ASN A 363 2.70 -67.77 19.06
N CYS A 364 3.85 -67.10 18.97
CA CYS A 364 5.12 -67.69 18.55
C CYS A 364 6.16 -67.69 19.68
N ARG A 365 7.07 -68.68 19.68
CA ARG A 365 8.18 -68.82 20.64
C ARG A 365 9.32 -67.81 20.45
N PHE A 366 9.33 -67.09 19.33
CA PHE A 366 10.37 -66.12 18.98
C PHE A 366 9.93 -64.71 19.36
N SER A 367 10.86 -63.87 19.82
CA SER A 367 10.55 -62.48 20.21
C SER A 367 10.21 -61.60 18.99
N LYS A 368 9.34 -60.60 19.19
CA LYS A 368 8.91 -59.63 18.15
C LYS A 368 10.10 -59.02 17.40
N LYS A 369 11.14 -58.61 18.13
CA LYS A 369 12.37 -58.01 17.56
C LYS A 369 13.13 -58.98 16.65
N ARG A 370 13.17 -60.29 16.98
CA ARG A 370 13.82 -61.31 16.13
C ARG A 370 13.02 -61.60 14.87
N LEU A 371 11.69 -61.57 14.95
CA LEU A 371 10.81 -61.80 13.80
C LEU A 371 10.85 -60.65 12.79
N VAL A 372 10.83 -59.40 13.27
CA VAL A 372 10.89 -58.20 12.42
C VAL A 372 12.25 -58.11 11.71
N ASN A 373 13.35 -58.28 12.45
CA ASN A 373 14.70 -58.25 11.86
C ASN A 373 14.89 -59.37 10.81
N ALA A 374 14.41 -60.59 11.10
CA ALA A 374 14.45 -61.68 10.12
C ALA A 374 13.57 -61.42 8.88
N ALA A 375 12.50 -60.63 9.00
CA ALA A 375 11.67 -60.23 7.86
C ALA A 375 12.33 -59.13 7.03
N GLU A 376 13.04 -58.18 7.66
CA GLU A 376 13.84 -57.16 6.98
C GLU A 376 14.96 -57.79 6.14
N VAL A 377 15.68 -58.77 6.69
CA VAL A 377 16.70 -59.54 5.95
C VAL A 377 16.10 -60.29 4.75
N VAL A 378 14.88 -60.82 4.88
CA VAL A 378 14.19 -61.48 3.74
C VAL A 378 13.85 -60.46 2.64
N VAL A 379 13.46 -59.23 2.99
CA VAL A 379 13.22 -58.15 2.02
C VAL A 379 14.52 -57.72 1.35
N GLU A 380 15.60 -57.56 2.11
CA GLU A 380 16.92 -57.22 1.57
C GLU A 380 17.40 -58.25 0.53
N LYS A 381 17.25 -59.55 0.83
CA LYS A 381 17.62 -60.61 -0.13
C LYS A 381 16.73 -60.68 -1.37
N LEU A 382 15.47 -60.27 -1.25
CA LEU A 382 14.58 -60.12 -2.39
C LEU A 382 14.94 -58.89 -3.24
N LEU A 383 15.40 -57.78 -2.63
CA LEU A 383 15.87 -56.57 -3.33
C LEU A 383 17.17 -56.84 -4.11
N GLU A 384 18.10 -57.60 -3.53
CA GLU A 384 19.37 -57.96 -4.17
C GLU A 384 19.19 -58.77 -5.47
N HIS A 385 18.06 -59.47 -5.66
CA HIS A 385 17.76 -60.27 -6.85
C HIS A 385 17.05 -59.49 -7.99
N GLY A 386 16.73 -58.20 -7.79
CA GLY A 386 16.12 -57.31 -8.78
C GLY A 386 14.58 -57.33 -8.79
N ASN A 387 13.96 -56.16 -8.99
CA ASN A 387 12.52 -55.91 -8.81
C ASN A 387 11.57 -56.73 -9.71
N ASP A 388 12.04 -57.33 -10.81
CA ASP A 388 11.23 -58.11 -11.75
C ASP A 388 11.43 -59.64 -11.64
N ALA A 389 12.26 -60.13 -10.72
CA ALA A 389 12.58 -61.56 -10.59
C ALA A 389 11.81 -62.21 -9.43
N GLU A 390 10.84 -63.07 -9.75
CA GLU A 390 10.09 -63.87 -8.77
C GLU A 390 10.99 -64.97 -8.16
N MET A 391 11.18 -64.96 -6.83
CA MET A 391 12.00 -65.96 -6.13
C MET A 391 11.12 -67.08 -5.54
N THR A 392 11.48 -68.35 -5.76
CA THR A 392 10.78 -69.46 -5.11
C THR A 392 11.03 -69.51 -3.60
N ARG A 393 10.10 -70.08 -2.82
CA ARG A 393 10.26 -70.28 -1.36
C ARG A 393 11.63 -70.85 -0.97
N GLN A 394 12.13 -71.82 -1.74
CA GLN A 394 13.41 -72.49 -1.46
C GLN A 394 14.60 -71.57 -1.76
N ALA A 395 14.55 -70.78 -2.85
CA ALA A 395 15.58 -69.81 -3.17
C ALA A 395 15.67 -68.68 -2.13
N VAL A 396 14.54 -68.14 -1.67
CA VAL A 396 14.49 -67.13 -0.59
C VAL A 396 15.07 -67.70 0.70
N ARG A 397 14.72 -68.96 1.02
CA ARG A 397 15.25 -69.65 2.19
C ARG A 397 16.75 -69.83 2.10
N ASP A 398 17.28 -70.30 0.98
CA ASP A 398 18.70 -70.59 0.83
C ASP A 398 19.55 -69.30 0.83
N ALA A 399 19.03 -68.21 0.24
CA ALA A 399 19.66 -66.89 0.29
C ALA A 399 19.71 -66.30 1.72
N ALA A 400 18.57 -66.31 2.42
CA ALA A 400 18.47 -65.74 3.77
C ALA A 400 19.09 -66.64 4.87
N ARG A 401 19.33 -67.93 4.59
CA ARG A 401 19.95 -68.88 5.52
C ARG A 401 21.38 -68.49 5.89
N VAL A 402 22.10 -67.84 4.97
CA VAL A 402 23.49 -67.38 5.19
C VAL A 402 23.56 -66.39 6.35
N GLU A 403 22.50 -65.63 6.58
CA GLU A 403 22.49 -64.50 7.53
C GLU A 403 21.66 -64.78 8.80
N ILE A 404 20.54 -65.51 8.70
CA ILE A 404 19.66 -65.77 9.86
C ILE A 404 20.09 -67.00 10.67
N GLY A 405 20.76 -68.00 10.06
CA GLY A 405 21.32 -69.21 10.70
C GLY A 405 20.30 -70.19 11.33
N ASP A 406 19.27 -69.69 12.02
CA ASP A 406 18.17 -70.42 12.66
C ASP A 406 17.11 -70.79 11.62
N THR A 407 17.18 -72.03 11.14
CA THR A 407 16.30 -72.56 10.10
C THR A 407 14.82 -72.59 10.51
N GLY A 408 14.52 -72.66 11.81
CA GLY A 408 13.16 -72.66 12.33
C GLY A 408 12.54 -71.25 12.41
N LEU A 409 13.35 -70.25 12.75
CA LEU A 409 12.95 -68.83 12.68
C LEU A 409 12.69 -68.41 11.23
N LEU A 410 13.61 -68.77 10.33
CA LEU A 410 13.50 -68.43 8.91
C LEU A 410 12.27 -69.05 8.25
N ASP A 411 11.98 -70.33 8.53
CA ASP A 411 10.79 -71.00 7.99
C ASP A 411 9.49 -70.38 8.45
N PHE A 412 9.47 -69.93 9.70
CA PHE A 412 8.33 -69.28 10.31
C PHE A 412 8.08 -67.93 9.63
N VAL A 413 9.12 -67.10 9.48
CA VAL A 413 9.03 -65.79 8.81
C VAL A 413 8.61 -65.93 7.35
N ILE A 414 9.24 -66.80 6.57
CA ILE A 414 8.87 -67.04 5.15
C ILE A 414 7.41 -67.53 5.03
N LYS A 415 6.90 -68.26 6.02
CA LYS A 415 5.50 -68.69 6.05
C LYS A 415 4.53 -67.53 6.34
N SER A 416 4.91 -66.58 7.19
CA SER A 416 4.05 -65.48 7.65
C SER A 416 4.21 -64.14 6.91
N VAL A 417 5.31 -63.94 6.18
CA VAL A 417 5.63 -62.64 5.55
C VAL A 417 4.91 -62.40 4.21
N GLY A 418 4.36 -63.45 3.61
CA GLY A 418 3.59 -63.33 2.36
C GLY A 418 2.34 -62.47 2.53
N ASP A 419 2.17 -61.50 1.63
CA ASP A 419 1.07 -60.53 1.57
C ASP A 419 1.06 -59.54 2.75
N THR A 420 2.25 -59.19 3.24
CA THR A 420 2.45 -58.23 4.35
C THR A 420 3.42 -57.12 3.99
N VAL A 421 3.29 -55.98 4.68
CA VAL A 421 4.18 -54.83 4.53
C VAL A 421 5.33 -54.93 5.55
N VAL A 422 6.56 -54.88 5.06
CA VAL A 422 7.81 -54.91 5.85
C VAL A 422 8.64 -53.68 5.46
N GLY A 423 8.79 -52.73 6.37
CA GLY A 423 9.37 -51.41 6.06
C GLY A 423 8.54 -50.66 5.02
N ASN A 424 9.19 -50.22 3.94
CA ASN A 424 8.55 -49.51 2.80
C ASN A 424 8.18 -50.44 1.63
N HIS A 425 8.32 -51.76 1.80
CA HIS A 425 8.11 -52.73 0.73
C HIS A 425 6.94 -53.67 1.06
N VAL A 426 6.18 -54.06 0.04
CA VAL A 426 5.13 -55.09 0.14
C VAL A 426 5.69 -56.40 -0.37
N VAL A 427 5.76 -57.40 0.51
CA VAL A 427 6.16 -58.76 0.12
C VAL A 427 4.91 -59.50 -0.33
N ARG A 428 4.79 -59.81 -1.62
CA ARG A 428 3.67 -60.60 -2.15
C ARG A 428 4.06 -62.05 -2.31
N ARG A 429 3.14 -62.95 -1.99
CA ARG A 429 3.31 -64.38 -2.19
C ARG A 429 2.28 -64.89 -3.18
N LEU A 430 2.71 -65.10 -4.41
CA LEU A 430 1.86 -65.53 -5.51
C LEU A 430 2.04 -67.03 -5.77
N HIS A 431 0.99 -67.68 -6.24
CA HIS A 431 1.10 -69.05 -6.75
C HIS A 431 1.33 -68.98 -8.25
N ASN A 432 2.42 -69.56 -8.72
CA ASN A 432 2.65 -69.67 -10.15
C ASN A 432 1.63 -70.65 -10.75
N THR A 433 0.77 -70.17 -11.65
CA THR A 433 -0.30 -70.97 -12.23
C THR A 433 0.20 -72.09 -13.14
N ALA A 434 1.45 -72.03 -13.61
CA ALA A 434 2.06 -73.05 -14.46
C ALA A 434 2.79 -74.14 -13.66
N THR A 435 3.49 -73.79 -12.58
CA THR A 435 4.32 -74.74 -11.80
C THR A 435 3.69 -75.16 -10.47
N ARG A 436 2.60 -74.51 -10.03
CA ARG A 436 1.98 -74.65 -8.70
C ARG A 436 2.94 -74.40 -7.52
N VAL A 437 4.08 -73.76 -7.76
CA VAL A 437 5.06 -73.39 -6.73
C VAL A 437 4.78 -71.97 -6.22
N LEU A 438 5.08 -71.72 -4.94
CA LEU A 438 4.97 -70.41 -4.30
C LEU A 438 6.18 -69.54 -4.65
N GLU A 439 5.90 -68.37 -5.22
CA GLU A 439 6.88 -67.36 -5.62
C GLU A 439 6.67 -66.07 -4.81
N PHE A 440 7.77 -65.42 -4.45
CA PHE A 440 7.82 -64.19 -3.68
C PHE A 440 8.33 -63.05 -4.56
N SER A 441 7.64 -61.92 -4.50
CA SER A 441 8.01 -60.68 -5.20
C SER A 441 7.86 -59.47 -4.29
N LEU A 442 8.55 -58.39 -4.62
CA LEU A 442 8.51 -57.12 -3.90
C LEU A 442 7.81 -56.05 -4.73
N GLU A 443 6.97 -55.24 -4.08
CA GLU A 443 6.45 -53.99 -4.64
C GLU A 443 6.89 -52.82 -3.75
N GLU A 444 7.45 -51.76 -4.34
CA GLU A 444 7.78 -50.50 -3.64
C GLU A 444 6.52 -49.65 -3.42
N LEU A 445 6.34 -49.13 -2.19
CA LEU A 445 5.34 -48.11 -1.90
C LEU A 445 5.95 -46.72 -2.17
N GLU A 446 5.59 -46.08 -3.28
CA GLU A 446 5.73 -44.62 -3.39
C GLU A 446 4.89 -43.98 -2.27
N GLU A 447 5.50 -43.12 -1.45
CA GLU A 447 4.82 -42.49 -0.31
C GLU A 447 3.52 -41.83 -0.78
N PRO A 448 2.34 -42.30 -0.32
CA PRO A 448 1.13 -41.56 -0.57
C PRO A 448 1.21 -40.29 0.27
N VAL A 449 1.17 -39.14 -0.40
CA VAL A 449 0.74 -37.87 0.21
C VAL A 449 -0.49 -38.21 1.05
N GLN A 450 -0.37 -38.14 2.38
CA GLN A 450 -1.46 -38.44 3.31
C GLN A 450 -2.64 -37.53 2.99
N MET A 451 -3.57 -38.09 2.23
CA MET A 451 -4.87 -37.55 1.93
C MET A 451 -5.79 -38.29 2.89
N ASP A 452 -6.22 -37.61 3.95
CA ASP A 452 -7.16 -38.13 4.92
C ASP A 452 -8.32 -38.80 4.18
N VAL A 453 -8.42 -40.13 4.28
CA VAL A 453 -9.58 -40.89 3.79
C VAL A 453 -10.66 -40.78 4.85
N GLU A 454 -11.30 -39.62 4.93
CA GLU A 454 -12.62 -39.50 5.55
C GLU A 454 -13.70 -39.76 4.48
N VAL A 455 -14.34 -40.92 4.64
CA VAL A 455 -15.74 -41.22 4.30
C VAL A 455 -16.19 -40.87 2.88
N GLN A 456 -16.00 -41.81 1.96
CA GLN A 456 -16.84 -41.91 0.77
C GLN A 456 -18.23 -42.44 1.17
N ASN A 457 -19.21 -41.54 1.32
CA ASN A 457 -20.60 -41.69 0.83
C ASN A 457 -21.52 -40.58 1.34
N THR A 458 -21.15 -39.33 1.05
CA THR A 458 -22.03 -38.21 0.70
C THR A 458 -21.08 -37.08 0.35
N ARG A 459 -20.97 -36.70 -0.92
CA ARG A 459 -20.28 -35.44 -1.27
C ARG A 459 -21.06 -34.34 -0.55
N PRO A 460 -20.50 -33.57 0.40
CA PRO A 460 -21.14 -32.34 0.79
C PRO A 460 -21.22 -31.52 -0.49
N ALA A 461 -22.41 -31.05 -0.86
CA ALA A 461 -22.51 -29.95 -1.80
C ALA A 461 -21.49 -28.90 -1.36
N ALA A 462 -20.62 -28.41 -2.25
CA ALA A 462 -19.60 -27.45 -1.88
C ALA A 462 -20.31 -26.26 -1.23
N GLN A 463 -20.24 -26.18 0.10
CA GLN A 463 -20.99 -25.20 0.87
C GLN A 463 -20.40 -23.85 0.53
N TRP A 464 -21.25 -22.91 0.12
CA TRP A 464 -20.81 -21.55 -0.19
C TRP A 464 -20.13 -20.97 1.06
N PRO A 465 -18.85 -20.57 1.01
CA PRO A 465 -18.16 -20.04 2.17
C PRO A 465 -18.90 -18.82 2.71
N SER A 466 -19.07 -18.74 4.04
CA SER A 466 -19.61 -17.54 4.66
C SER A 466 -18.63 -16.37 4.53
N ALA A 467 -19.08 -15.13 4.69
CA ALA A 467 -18.19 -13.96 4.69
C ALA A 467 -17.05 -14.08 5.73
N VAL A 468 -17.33 -14.73 6.87
CA VAL A 468 -16.36 -15.00 7.93
C VAL A 468 -15.33 -16.05 7.50
N ASP A 469 -15.76 -17.09 6.80
CA ASP A 469 -14.86 -18.12 6.25
C ASP A 469 -13.94 -17.53 5.20
N VAL A 470 -14.47 -16.77 4.23
CA VAL A 470 -13.68 -16.07 3.20
C VAL A 470 -12.63 -15.18 3.84
N GLU A 471 -12.98 -14.47 4.90
CA GLU A 471 -12.07 -13.59 5.60
C GLU A 471 -10.97 -14.31 6.38
N ARG A 472 -11.30 -15.43 7.04
CA ARG A 472 -10.31 -16.31 7.65
C ARG A 472 -9.35 -16.88 6.61
N ASP A 473 -9.89 -17.35 5.49
CA ASP A 473 -9.14 -17.96 4.41
C ASP A 473 -8.23 -16.93 3.72
N LEU A 474 -8.72 -15.70 3.50
CA LEU A 474 -7.94 -14.56 3.01
C LEU A 474 -6.75 -14.25 3.92
N ARG A 475 -6.98 -14.20 5.23
CA ARG A 475 -5.91 -13.97 6.21
C ARG A 475 -4.87 -15.08 6.20
N ALA A 476 -5.29 -16.33 6.01
CA ALA A 476 -4.38 -17.46 5.93
C ALA A 476 -3.48 -17.41 4.68
N VAL A 477 -4.05 -17.07 3.52
CA VAL A 477 -3.28 -16.89 2.27
C VAL A 477 -2.33 -15.71 2.39
N TYR A 478 -2.78 -14.58 2.94
CA TYR A 478 -1.94 -13.40 3.17
C TYR A 478 -0.71 -13.75 4.03
N ARG A 479 -0.90 -14.44 5.16
CA ARG A 479 0.22 -14.84 6.03
C ARG A 479 1.17 -15.79 5.33
N ALA A 480 0.65 -16.81 4.64
CA ALA A 480 1.50 -17.76 3.93
C ALA A 480 2.29 -17.11 2.78
N MET A 481 1.73 -16.10 2.12
CA MET A 481 2.43 -15.30 1.10
C MET A 481 3.59 -14.50 1.72
N VAL A 482 3.34 -13.83 2.85
CA VAL A 482 4.38 -13.07 3.57
C VAL A 482 5.51 -14.00 4.03
N GLU A 483 5.18 -15.19 4.54
CA GLU A 483 6.17 -16.19 4.97
C GLU A 483 6.97 -16.77 3.79
N ALA A 484 6.35 -16.92 2.61
CA ALA A 484 7.01 -17.50 1.44
C ALA A 484 8.05 -16.56 0.80
N LEU A 485 7.80 -15.24 0.83
CA LEU A 485 8.66 -14.21 0.24
C LEU A 485 8.75 -13.00 1.18
N SER A 486 9.38 -13.19 2.33
CA SER A 486 9.49 -12.16 3.39
C SER A 486 10.12 -10.87 2.90
N ASP A 487 11.20 -10.97 2.11
CA ASP A 487 11.98 -9.80 1.69
C ASP A 487 11.18 -8.95 0.69
N ALA A 488 10.48 -9.59 -0.24
CA ALA A 488 9.60 -8.91 -1.18
C ALA A 488 8.39 -8.29 -0.46
N ALA A 489 7.82 -8.99 0.52
CA ALA A 489 6.72 -8.47 1.32
C ALA A 489 7.18 -7.24 2.12
N GLN A 490 8.34 -7.30 2.78
CA GLN A 490 8.90 -6.19 3.54
C GLN A 490 9.22 -5.00 2.63
N ALA A 491 9.78 -5.25 1.45
CA ALA A 491 10.00 -4.23 0.40
C ALA A 491 8.73 -3.45 0.05
N VAL A 492 7.59 -4.13 -0.09
CA VAL A 492 6.29 -3.48 -0.35
C VAL A 492 5.77 -2.74 0.89
N LEU A 493 6.03 -3.27 2.08
CA LEU A 493 5.63 -2.64 3.34
C LEU A 493 6.46 -1.40 3.68
N ASP A 494 7.74 -1.36 3.31
CA ASP A 494 8.61 -0.19 3.49
C ASP A 494 8.16 1.00 2.62
N CYS A 495 7.48 0.72 1.50
CA CYS A 495 6.85 1.72 0.62
C CYS A 495 5.55 2.30 1.21
N LYS A 496 5.69 3.16 2.24
CA LYS A 496 4.57 3.74 2.99
C LYS A 496 4.20 5.19 2.61
N HIS A 497 5.05 5.92 1.89
CA HIS A 497 4.83 7.33 1.58
C HIS A 497 4.16 7.52 0.21
N TRP A 498 3.02 8.20 0.19
CA TRP A 498 2.24 8.45 -1.01
C TRP A 498 2.00 9.94 -1.18
N VAL A 499 1.96 10.41 -2.42
CA VAL A 499 1.70 11.81 -2.75
C VAL A 499 0.70 11.86 -3.89
N LYS A 500 -0.29 12.75 -3.77
CA LYS A 500 -1.13 13.17 -4.89
C LYS A 500 -0.78 14.61 -5.24
N CYS A 501 -0.62 14.89 -6.53
CA CYS A 501 -0.45 16.23 -7.06
C CYS A 501 -1.67 16.59 -7.90
N TRP A 502 -2.25 17.77 -7.69
CA TRP A 502 -3.38 18.25 -8.49
C TRP A 502 -2.93 19.07 -9.71
N GLY A 503 -1.68 19.53 -9.73
CA GLY A 503 -1.08 20.25 -10.86
C GLY A 503 -1.67 21.65 -11.08
N LEU A 504 -1.07 22.37 -12.03
CA LEU A 504 -1.60 23.60 -12.61
C LEU A 504 -2.21 23.22 -13.96
N GLY A 505 -3.51 23.39 -14.11
CA GLY A 505 -4.22 23.18 -15.38
C GLY A 505 -4.64 24.51 -15.98
N ASP A 506 -4.57 24.61 -17.30
CA ASP A 506 -5.23 25.69 -18.03
C ASP A 506 -6.73 25.39 -18.09
N GLU A 507 -7.48 26.15 -17.31
CA GLU A 507 -8.93 26.15 -17.41
C GLU A 507 -9.35 27.03 -18.59
N SER A 508 -10.51 26.76 -19.17
CA SER A 508 -11.10 27.64 -20.18
C SER A 508 -11.74 28.85 -19.49
N ASP A 509 -10.93 29.67 -18.83
CA ASP A 509 -11.33 30.92 -18.21
C ASP A 509 -10.44 32.09 -18.63
N ASP A 510 -10.94 33.31 -18.45
CA ASP A 510 -10.21 34.55 -18.78
C ASP A 510 -9.14 34.89 -17.71
N GLN A 511 -8.42 33.87 -17.21
CA GLN A 511 -7.41 33.99 -16.18
C GLN A 511 -6.10 33.31 -16.60
N LEU A 512 -4.99 33.96 -16.29
CA LEU A 512 -3.64 33.46 -16.46
C LEU A 512 -3.11 32.97 -15.12
N ARG A 513 -2.45 31.80 -15.13
CA ARG A 513 -1.87 31.19 -13.93
C ARG A 513 -0.37 31.13 -14.09
N PHE A 514 0.37 31.69 -13.16
CA PHE A 514 1.83 31.68 -13.22
C PHE A 514 2.44 31.04 -11.98
N LEU A 515 3.60 30.41 -12.18
CA LEU A 515 4.46 29.98 -11.09
C LEU A 515 5.55 31.03 -10.87
N VAL A 516 5.55 31.66 -9.70
CA VAL A 516 6.43 32.78 -9.41
C VAL A 516 7.56 32.33 -8.51
N GLU A 517 8.78 32.37 -9.04
CA GLU A 517 10.00 31.89 -8.37
C GLU A 517 10.90 33.07 -8.00
N TRP A 518 11.18 33.22 -6.71
CA TRP A 518 12.15 34.20 -6.25
C TRP A 518 13.55 33.85 -6.77
N ARG A 519 14.25 34.87 -7.28
CA ARG A 519 15.61 34.80 -7.80
C ARG A 519 16.56 35.49 -6.82
N PRO A 520 17.27 34.71 -5.97
CA PRO A 520 18.20 35.27 -5.00
C PRO A 520 19.35 36.03 -5.67
N GLN A 521 19.87 37.03 -4.98
CA GLN A 521 21.14 37.67 -5.29
C GLN A 521 22.30 36.67 -5.14
N PRO A 522 23.46 36.91 -5.78
CA PRO A 522 24.58 35.95 -5.74
C PRO A 522 25.05 35.56 -4.34
N TRP A 523 24.98 36.49 -3.38
CA TRP A 523 25.35 36.22 -1.99
C TRP A 523 24.27 35.43 -1.25
N GLU A 524 22.98 35.73 -1.45
CA GLU A 524 21.85 34.96 -0.89
C GLU A 524 21.87 33.51 -1.43
N ALA A 525 22.16 33.36 -2.72
CA ALA A 525 22.26 32.06 -3.37
C ALA A 525 23.40 31.20 -2.79
N ALA A 526 24.49 31.83 -2.32
CA ALA A 526 25.61 31.12 -1.69
C ALA A 526 25.25 30.56 -0.30
N GLU A 527 24.32 31.20 0.43
CA GLU A 527 23.84 30.74 1.73
C GLU A 527 22.68 29.72 1.64
N LEU A 528 22.08 29.60 0.46
CA LEU A 528 21.02 28.63 0.17
C LEU A 528 21.65 27.31 -0.29
N THR A 529 21.97 26.46 0.68
CA THR A 529 22.55 25.13 0.43
C THR A 529 21.53 24.09 -0.05
N ARG A 530 20.24 24.32 0.20
CA ARG A 530 19.13 23.45 -0.21
C ARG A 530 18.60 23.85 -1.59
N PRO A 531 18.04 22.91 -2.37
CA PRO A 531 17.39 23.25 -3.63
C PRO A 531 16.25 24.25 -3.39
N LEU A 532 16.14 25.25 -4.27
CA LEU A 532 15.03 26.20 -4.24
C LEU A 532 13.70 25.43 -4.40
N PRO A 533 12.70 25.71 -3.55
CA PRO A 533 11.41 25.05 -3.67
C PRO A 533 10.63 25.59 -4.86
N SER A 534 9.55 24.87 -5.21
CA SER A 534 8.66 25.29 -6.29
C SER A 534 8.04 26.66 -6.00
N GLY A 535 7.94 27.51 -7.02
CA GLY A 535 7.40 28.87 -6.90
C GLY A 535 5.98 28.97 -6.35
N GLU A 536 5.52 30.20 -6.14
CA GLU A 536 4.18 30.51 -5.65
C GLU A 536 3.18 30.65 -6.80
N ILE A 537 1.94 30.21 -6.62
CA ILE A 537 0.93 30.31 -7.68
C ILE A 537 0.26 31.67 -7.62
N ILE A 538 0.19 32.34 -8.76
CA ILE A 538 -0.54 33.59 -8.92
C ILE A 538 -1.52 33.44 -10.05
N VAL A 539 -2.74 33.93 -9.82
CA VAL A 539 -3.82 33.91 -10.79
C VAL A 539 -4.22 35.34 -11.06
N VAL A 540 -4.14 35.76 -12.32
CA VAL A 540 -4.39 37.15 -12.73
C VAL A 540 -5.25 37.19 -14.00
N PRO A 541 -6.07 38.23 -14.22
CA PRO A 541 -6.79 38.39 -15.48
C PRO A 541 -5.88 38.49 -16.70
N VAL A 542 -6.38 38.14 -17.89
CA VAL A 542 -5.59 38.17 -19.15
C VAL A 542 -5.04 39.56 -19.51
N HIS A 543 -5.71 40.63 -19.08
CA HIS A 543 -5.31 42.01 -19.35
C HIS A 543 -4.37 42.60 -18.28
N THR A 544 -3.87 41.77 -17.35
CA THR A 544 -2.96 42.22 -16.29
C THR A 544 -1.67 42.75 -16.90
N SER A 545 -1.24 43.92 -16.45
CA SER A 545 0.02 44.55 -16.84
C SER A 545 1.22 43.91 -16.13
N ILE A 546 2.41 44.03 -16.72
CA ILE A 546 3.67 43.57 -16.09
C ILE A 546 3.88 44.21 -14.71
N GLY A 547 3.53 45.51 -14.56
CA GLY A 547 3.63 46.22 -13.28
C GLY A 547 2.67 45.68 -12.22
N GLU A 548 1.43 45.37 -12.58
CA GLU A 548 0.47 44.74 -11.68
C GLU A 548 0.93 43.34 -11.27
N LEU A 549 1.53 42.58 -12.20
CA LEU A 549 2.07 41.26 -11.90
C LEU A 549 3.22 41.31 -10.88
N ILE A 550 4.09 42.32 -10.93
CA ILE A 550 5.12 42.55 -9.90
C ILE A 550 4.48 42.74 -8.53
N ILE A 551 3.44 43.57 -8.44
CA ILE A 551 2.72 43.85 -7.18
C ILE A 551 2.04 42.57 -6.67
N GLN A 552 1.42 41.79 -7.56
CA GLN A 552 0.79 40.52 -7.18
C GLN A 552 1.83 39.50 -6.72
N ALA A 553 3.01 39.46 -7.35
CA ALA A 553 4.13 38.61 -6.95
C ALA A 553 4.66 38.95 -5.57
N GLU A 554 4.90 40.24 -5.30
CA GLU A 554 5.26 40.72 -3.98
C GLU A 554 4.20 40.30 -2.95
N HIS A 555 2.93 40.64 -3.20
CA HIS A 555 1.85 40.33 -2.27
C HIS A 555 1.72 38.82 -2.01
N ALA A 556 1.82 37.98 -3.03
CA ALA A 556 1.70 36.53 -2.88
C ALA A 556 2.83 35.94 -2.03
N LEU A 557 4.08 36.35 -2.26
CA LEU A 557 5.24 35.88 -1.48
C LEU A 557 5.15 36.35 -0.03
N ARG A 558 4.88 37.66 0.18
CA ARG A 558 4.72 38.26 1.51
C ARG A 558 3.56 37.64 2.28
N ASP A 559 2.42 37.38 1.65
CA ASP A 559 1.25 36.83 2.32
C ASP A 559 1.45 35.35 2.71
N THR A 560 2.21 34.60 1.90
CA THR A 560 2.32 33.15 2.06
C THR A 560 3.42 32.72 3.03
N TYR A 561 4.60 33.37 2.99
CA TYR A 561 5.81 32.84 3.62
C TYR A 561 6.41 33.75 4.69
N CYS A 562 6.90 33.17 5.79
CA CYS A 562 7.57 33.92 6.86
C CYS A 562 8.86 34.60 6.37
N PHE A 563 9.61 33.90 5.51
CA PHE A 563 10.89 34.35 4.95
C PHE A 563 10.80 35.64 4.11
N PHE A 564 9.60 35.99 3.62
CA PHE A 564 9.38 37.13 2.73
C PHE A 564 8.53 38.24 3.38
N GLU A 565 8.51 38.38 4.71
CA GLU A 565 7.67 39.40 5.40
C GLU A 565 7.86 40.83 4.86
N GLU A 566 9.12 41.23 4.65
CA GLU A 566 9.53 42.56 4.20
C GLU A 566 9.96 42.60 2.73
N PHE A 567 9.69 41.53 1.98
CA PHE A 567 10.12 41.42 0.60
C PHE A 567 9.49 42.48 -0.30
N GLN A 568 10.29 43.08 -1.17
CA GLN A 568 9.86 44.06 -2.17
C GLN A 568 10.28 43.60 -3.55
N ALA A 569 9.32 43.43 -4.46
CA ALA A 569 9.59 42.98 -5.82
C ALA A 569 9.97 44.15 -6.72
N GLU A 570 11.05 44.01 -7.50
CA GLU A 570 11.58 45.08 -8.34
C GLU A 570 11.37 44.79 -9.84
N THR A 571 11.76 43.60 -10.27
CA THR A 571 11.78 43.20 -11.67
C THR A 571 11.39 41.73 -11.84
N LEU A 572 10.88 41.40 -13.03
CA LEU A 572 10.55 40.03 -13.42
C LEU A 572 11.56 39.52 -14.44
N ASP A 573 11.83 38.23 -14.39
CA ASP A 573 12.57 37.47 -15.40
C ASP A 573 11.62 36.52 -16.14
N GLY A 574 11.85 36.36 -17.44
CA GLY A 574 11.00 35.57 -18.33
C GLY A 574 9.86 36.32 -19.04
N ILE A 575 9.76 37.64 -18.87
CA ILE A 575 8.76 38.50 -19.57
C ILE A 575 9.47 39.69 -20.19
N THR A 576 9.12 40.00 -21.45
CA THR A 576 9.63 41.18 -22.17
C THR A 576 8.58 42.30 -22.21
N GLY A 577 8.98 43.56 -22.32
CA GLY A 577 8.04 44.69 -22.42
C GLY A 577 8.16 45.71 -21.28
N GLU A 578 7.39 46.78 -21.40
CA GLU A 578 7.29 47.84 -20.40
C GLU A 578 6.31 47.48 -19.28
N LYS A 579 6.40 48.17 -18.13
CA LYS A 579 5.52 47.90 -16.97
C LYS A 579 4.02 48.01 -17.28
N TRP A 580 3.64 48.83 -18.26
CA TRP A 580 2.24 49.05 -18.66
C TRP A 580 1.73 48.02 -19.67
N ASP A 581 2.64 47.26 -20.28
CA ASP A 581 2.27 46.27 -21.28
C ASP A 581 1.54 45.09 -20.62
N PRO A 582 0.46 44.57 -21.23
CA PRO A 582 -0.14 43.31 -20.82
C PRO A 582 0.89 42.19 -20.84
N VAL A 583 0.86 41.32 -19.82
CA VAL A 583 1.79 40.19 -19.67
C VAL A 583 1.81 39.27 -20.89
N VAL A 584 0.66 39.10 -21.55
CA VAL A 584 0.52 38.33 -22.79
C VAL A 584 1.28 38.92 -23.98
N LEU A 585 1.44 40.25 -24.07
CA LEU A 585 2.27 40.87 -25.11
C LEU A 585 3.76 40.67 -24.83
N GLY A 586 4.11 40.44 -23.57
CA GLY A 586 5.48 40.18 -23.14
C GLY A 586 5.98 38.76 -23.37
N GLY A 587 5.16 37.91 -23.99
CA GLY A 587 5.51 36.53 -24.37
C GLY A 587 5.31 35.49 -23.27
N ALA A 588 4.61 35.83 -22.18
CA ALA A 588 4.26 34.88 -21.12
C ALA A 588 2.88 34.24 -21.35
N GLU A 589 2.84 32.93 -21.24
CA GLU A 589 1.64 32.10 -21.36
C GLU A 589 1.22 31.56 -19.99
N SER A 590 -0.07 31.24 -19.84
CA SER A 590 -0.54 30.54 -18.63
C SER A 590 0.23 29.22 -18.44
N GLY A 591 0.63 28.95 -17.21
CA GLY A 591 1.49 27.85 -16.82
C GLY A 591 2.99 28.19 -16.77
N ASP A 592 3.40 29.36 -17.26
CA ASP A 592 4.80 29.76 -17.26
C ASP A 592 5.37 30.01 -15.87
N THR A 593 6.67 29.79 -15.75
CA THR A 593 7.44 30.10 -14.55
C THR A 593 8.15 31.45 -14.72
N ILE A 594 7.82 32.39 -13.85
CA ILE A 594 8.29 33.77 -13.89
C ILE A 594 9.25 33.98 -12.74
N GLY A 595 10.47 34.44 -13.03
CA GLY A 595 11.43 34.80 -12.00
C GLY A 595 11.10 36.16 -11.39
N VAL A 596 11.29 36.33 -10.09
CA VAL A 596 11.12 37.61 -9.40
C VAL A 596 12.41 37.98 -8.71
N HIS A 597 12.92 39.16 -9.05
CA HIS A 597 14.00 39.79 -8.33
C HIS A 597 13.45 40.84 -7.37
N GLY A 598 14.11 40.98 -6.23
CA GLY A 598 13.73 41.91 -5.18
C GLY A 598 14.71 41.87 -4.03
N HIS A 599 14.41 42.62 -2.98
CA HIS A 599 15.17 42.68 -1.73
C HIS A 599 14.24 42.50 -0.53
N GLY A 600 14.79 42.28 0.67
CA GLY A 600 14.01 42.12 1.90
C GLY A 600 13.61 40.67 2.22
N ALA A 601 14.31 39.69 1.65
CA ALA A 601 14.25 38.30 2.12
C ALA A 601 15.05 38.18 3.44
N ASP A 602 14.44 37.61 4.48
CA ASP A 602 15.04 37.53 5.82
C ASP A 602 15.99 36.33 5.92
N MET A 603 17.26 36.52 5.56
CA MET A 603 18.28 35.45 5.60
C MET A 603 18.64 35.00 7.02
N GLU A 604 18.31 35.79 8.05
CA GLU A 604 18.64 35.50 9.45
C GLU A 604 17.55 34.68 10.16
N THR A 605 16.36 34.56 9.55
CA THR A 605 15.25 33.83 10.16
C THR A 605 15.50 32.33 10.27
N GLY A 606 15.21 31.78 11.45
CA GLY A 606 15.13 30.33 11.66
C GLY A 606 13.96 29.66 10.92
N LEU A 607 13.02 30.45 10.37
CA LEU A 607 11.83 29.99 9.66
C LEU A 607 11.98 30.08 8.13
N ARG A 608 13.20 29.94 7.63
CA ARG A 608 13.47 29.96 6.19
C ARG A 608 12.79 28.76 5.51
N CYS A 609 13.17 27.55 5.89
CA CYS A 609 12.66 26.30 5.29
C CYS A 609 12.05 25.37 6.35
N GLN A 610 11.16 24.47 5.93
CA GLN A 610 10.44 23.52 6.81
C GLN A 610 11.37 22.59 7.61
N GLY A 611 12.55 22.25 7.07
CA GLY A 611 13.55 21.46 7.80
C GLY A 611 14.47 22.30 8.70
N GLY A 612 14.08 23.54 9.03
CA GLY A 612 14.83 24.42 9.92
C GLY A 612 16.22 24.82 9.42
N LEU A 613 17.04 25.30 10.35
CA LEU A 613 18.46 25.63 10.14
C LEU A 613 19.36 24.40 10.23
N ASP A 614 18.84 23.25 10.65
CA ASP A 614 19.63 22.04 10.85
C ASP A 614 20.28 21.61 9.52
N THR A 615 21.61 21.56 9.53
CA THR A 615 22.43 21.19 8.37
C THR A 615 22.79 19.71 8.33
N TRP A 616 22.17 18.89 9.20
CA TRP A 616 22.35 17.45 9.18
C TRP A 616 22.10 16.89 7.78
N GLU A 617 23.11 16.21 7.26
CA GLU A 617 23.09 15.65 5.92
C GLU A 617 22.71 14.17 6.01
N VAL A 618 21.66 13.76 5.30
CA VAL A 618 21.32 12.35 5.13
C VAL A 618 21.87 11.87 3.79
N ARG A 619 22.64 10.77 3.80
CA ARG A 619 23.15 10.15 2.58
C ARG A 619 23.12 8.64 2.70
N CYS A 620 21.92 8.08 2.71
CA CYS A 620 21.73 6.65 2.88
C CYS A 620 21.95 5.88 1.57
N VAL A 621 22.43 4.63 1.65
CA VAL A 621 22.62 3.76 0.48
C VAL A 621 21.33 3.45 -0.28
N CYS A 622 20.17 3.62 0.36
CA CYS A 622 18.86 3.54 -0.29
C CYS A 622 18.49 4.75 -1.14
N GLY A 623 19.30 5.82 -1.12
CA GLY A 623 19.03 7.07 -1.82
C GLY A 623 18.23 8.10 -1.03
N ALA A 624 17.98 7.87 0.27
CA ALA A 624 17.40 8.89 1.14
C ALA A 624 18.38 10.06 1.31
N GLN A 625 17.84 11.28 1.22
CA GLN A 625 18.56 12.56 1.28
C GLN A 625 18.01 13.48 2.38
N ASP A 626 17.00 13.01 3.11
CA ASP A 626 16.29 13.77 4.14
C ASP A 626 15.76 12.79 5.18
N ASP A 627 15.33 13.30 6.33
CA ASP A 627 14.64 12.52 7.35
C ASP A 627 13.25 12.10 6.85
N ASP A 628 13.04 10.79 6.70
CA ASP A 628 11.78 10.17 6.28
C ASP A 628 10.98 9.58 7.47
N GLY A 629 11.40 9.88 8.70
CA GLY A 629 10.80 9.40 9.95
C GLY A 629 11.21 7.98 10.31
N GLU A 630 12.20 7.41 9.63
CA GLU A 630 12.76 6.09 9.92
C GLU A 630 13.97 6.22 10.86
N ARG A 631 14.32 5.11 11.53
CA ARG A 631 15.41 5.14 12.50
C ARG A 631 16.75 5.40 11.80
N MET A 632 17.47 6.42 12.27
CA MET A 632 18.75 6.82 11.71
C MET A 632 19.90 6.79 12.72
N VAL A 633 21.12 6.75 12.20
CA VAL A 633 22.39 6.86 12.93
C VAL A 633 23.33 7.78 12.14
N ALA A 634 24.03 8.67 12.85
CA ALA A 634 25.08 9.51 12.27
C ALA A 634 26.42 8.78 12.31
N CYS A 635 27.21 8.92 11.23
CA CYS A 635 28.59 8.44 11.19
C CYS A 635 29.48 9.32 12.09
N ASP A 636 30.20 8.73 13.05
CA ASP A 636 31.07 9.48 13.98
C ASP A 636 32.28 10.15 13.31
N ALA A 637 32.56 9.83 12.05
CA ALA A 637 33.68 10.41 11.30
C ALA A 637 33.28 11.51 10.31
N CYS A 638 32.05 11.51 9.80
CA CYS A 638 31.62 12.50 8.81
C CYS A 638 30.29 13.18 9.13
N ASP A 639 29.66 12.83 10.26
CA ASP A 639 28.36 13.34 10.72
C ASP A 639 27.18 13.14 9.75
N VAL A 640 27.39 12.37 8.69
CA VAL A 640 26.35 12.01 7.72
C VAL A 640 25.44 10.93 8.30
N TRP A 641 24.13 11.15 8.16
CA TRP A 641 23.09 10.28 8.66
C TRP A 641 22.71 9.18 7.67
N HIS A 642 22.49 8.00 8.21
CA HIS A 642 22.10 6.79 7.48
C HIS A 642 20.99 6.06 8.24
N HIS A 643 20.12 5.37 7.51
CA HIS A 643 19.15 4.48 8.15
C HIS A 643 19.84 3.29 8.79
N THR A 644 19.47 2.97 10.03
CA THR A 644 20.07 1.86 10.79
C THR A 644 19.96 0.54 10.03
N ARG A 645 18.78 0.24 9.48
CA ARG A 645 18.55 -0.98 8.69
C ARG A 645 19.39 -1.07 7.43
N CYS A 646 19.60 0.06 6.74
CA CYS A 646 20.40 0.09 5.50
C CYS A 646 21.89 -0.10 5.75
N VAL A 647 22.35 0.12 6.99
CA VAL A 647 23.74 -0.11 7.43
C VAL A 647 23.88 -1.38 8.26
N GLY A 648 22.85 -2.24 8.30
CA GLY A 648 22.88 -3.55 8.94
C GLY A 648 22.53 -3.58 10.42
N ILE A 649 22.07 -2.47 11.01
CA ILE A 649 21.63 -2.39 12.40
C ILE A 649 20.11 -2.59 12.45
N ALA A 650 19.67 -3.70 13.02
CA ALA A 650 18.25 -4.01 13.13
C ALA A 650 17.51 -3.03 14.07
N ASP A 651 16.21 -2.85 13.88
CA ASP A 651 15.41 -1.94 14.74
C ASP A 651 15.38 -2.37 16.21
N SER A 652 15.51 -3.67 16.46
CA SER A 652 15.62 -4.27 17.80
C SER A 652 17.00 -4.14 18.42
N GLU A 653 18.01 -3.79 17.63
CA GLU A 653 19.41 -3.73 18.05
C GLU A 653 19.78 -2.31 18.51
N ALA A 654 20.58 -2.22 19.56
CA ALA A 654 21.13 -0.94 20.02
C ALA A 654 22.14 -0.41 18.99
N VAL A 655 22.17 0.91 18.80
CA VAL A 655 23.21 1.52 17.95
C VAL A 655 24.56 1.33 18.64
N PRO A 656 25.61 0.87 17.92
CA PRO A 656 26.95 0.79 18.47
C PRO A 656 27.42 2.15 19.01
N PRO A 657 28.25 2.19 20.07
CA PRO A 657 28.76 3.45 20.61
C PRO A 657 29.72 4.17 19.65
N LEU A 658 30.28 3.47 18.67
CA LEU A 658 31.02 4.02 17.54
C LEU A 658 30.50 3.39 16.26
N PHE A 659 30.00 4.21 15.35
CA PHE A 659 29.50 3.84 14.04
C PHE A 659 30.25 4.61 12.93
N LEU A 660 30.82 3.86 12.00
CA LEU A 660 31.42 4.39 10.78
C LEU A 660 30.61 3.94 9.58
N CYS A 661 30.26 4.88 8.68
CA CYS A 661 29.61 4.54 7.43
C CYS A 661 30.55 3.74 6.51
N ILE A 662 29.98 3.09 5.49
CA ILE A 662 30.73 2.24 4.55
C ILE A 662 31.91 2.99 3.91
N LEU A 663 31.76 4.30 3.65
CA LEU A 663 32.81 5.13 3.07
C LEU A 663 33.93 5.42 4.08
N CYS A 664 33.59 5.84 5.31
CA CYS A 664 34.56 6.15 6.35
C CYS A 664 35.27 4.89 6.88
N GLY A 665 34.53 3.81 7.09
CA GLY A 665 35.09 2.51 7.47
C GLY A 665 35.99 1.93 6.38
N GLY A 666 35.58 2.04 5.11
CA GLY A 666 36.41 1.64 3.98
C GLY A 666 37.71 2.45 3.86
N ALA A 667 37.64 3.78 4.06
CA ALA A 667 38.81 4.64 4.08
C ALA A 667 39.78 4.30 5.23
N LEU A 668 39.25 4.00 6.43
CA LEU A 668 40.05 3.59 7.58
C LEU A 668 40.78 2.26 7.33
N LEU A 669 40.07 1.27 6.77
CA LEU A 669 40.65 -0.03 6.42
C LEU A 669 41.71 0.09 5.31
N ALA A 670 41.50 0.97 4.33
CA ALA A 670 42.46 1.24 3.27
C ALA A 670 43.71 1.99 3.77
N ALA A 671 43.56 2.82 4.81
CA ALA A 671 44.66 3.55 5.44
C ALA A 671 45.45 2.71 6.47
N GLY A 672 44.89 1.59 6.95
CA GLY A 672 45.51 0.70 7.95
C GLY A 672 46.95 0.27 7.62
N PRO A 673 47.24 -0.23 6.40
CA PRO A 673 48.60 -0.62 6.01
C PRO A 673 49.59 0.56 5.99
N ILE A 674 49.13 1.74 5.59
CA ILE A 674 49.95 2.96 5.50
C ILE A 674 50.26 3.50 6.90
N LEU A 675 49.30 3.40 7.83
CA LEU A 675 49.52 3.76 9.24
C LEU A 675 50.44 2.77 9.94
N GLU A 676 50.34 1.47 9.65
CA GLU A 676 51.27 0.46 10.18
C GLU A 676 52.69 0.65 9.62
N GLU A 677 52.86 0.96 8.33
CA GLU A 677 54.15 1.31 7.74
C GLU A 677 54.73 2.60 8.35
N ALA A 678 53.90 3.64 8.54
CA ALA A 678 54.36 4.89 9.15
C ALA A 678 54.75 4.72 10.63
N LEU A 679 54.04 3.86 11.38
CA LEU A 679 54.34 3.55 12.78
C LEU A 679 55.52 2.58 12.94
N THR A 680 55.82 1.77 11.93
CA THR A 680 57.00 0.89 11.90
C THR A 680 58.25 1.62 11.41
N LEU A 681 58.13 2.64 10.56
CA LEU A 681 59.21 3.57 10.19
C LEU A 681 59.56 4.61 11.28
N ALA A 682 58.64 4.87 12.20
CA ALA A 682 58.85 5.78 13.34
C ALA A 682 59.42 5.09 14.60
N LYS A 683 59.70 3.79 14.54
CA LYS A 683 60.46 3.02 15.54
C LYS A 683 61.84 2.69 14.99
#